data_AF-A0A0N8GMX8-F1
#
_entry.id   AF-A0A0N8GMX8-F1
#
_cell.length_a   1.000
_cell.length_b   1.000
_cell.length_c   1.000
_cell.angle_alpha   90.00
_cell.angle_beta   90.00
_cell.angle_gamma   90.00
#
_symmetry.space_group_name_H-M   'P 1'
#
loop_
_entity.id
_entity.type
_entity.pdbx_description
1 polymer ?
#
loop_
_entity_poly.entity_id
_entity_poly.type
_entity_poly.pdbx_seq_one_letter_code
_entity_poly.pdbx_strand_id
1 'polypeptide(L)'
;MNTSAGEALTFQEARRQYDRLRAAYLAEKISAAEFQAAADRILVVDENGQMWQIGVSSGKWYRYDTGQWVEAAPEALPPRPPETLDEEQLKQQPPAPEMLADLALARPTFKFRKVYLWILVPLALLVGFACWLLALGAAGTAGMVAYIWRDAPTVTFTPTNTITPSVSPTPTRTHTPTRLPSLTATITLTPTQTKTPRPTPLPSQEPTTAPNLMLRAPEGPWLLMKTSRGLYVLAPDGTELTLITDETIISPDSIQSAIAPKGGRIAYITEDEDSRVYGLTLHIVRLPDLVEEQSIALIAREAEGNTSRRSSEAVRAISEQNSLAWSPDGKSLAFIALMDAPSADVYVYSLETGETTRISEDTNQEFNPQWSPDGSHVVYFTASAFGDGESLTMRGAYAAPPFENSGRVTLYSAATQGEELAGWAAPREALFYSRDPDCGGYNLRRINVETALSTSLTGGCFNDIAVDPGSGNVMLTVDEDLKEDCSCASQPLNAGMYFIPGSMGLPRSLSTEETVGVYWQPEARLFYVTTYDDELLAITPEQVSFDIPASVAGMLPEISPVSGVWAWSSSEAGSQAGIWVGTRSSTPRQIFDRPASFPRWGAQGRRLLFTSGLSLYVADEPEFVPFPLTTLPGTLLEAAWVVK
;
A
#
# COMPACT_ATOMS: atom_id res chain seq x y z
N MET A 1 43.15 -30.81 25.40
CA MET A 1 44.45 -31.25 24.84
C MET A 1 44.23 -31.59 23.37
N ASN A 2 45.07 -31.00 22.50
CA ASN A 2 45.14 -31.10 21.04
C ASN A 2 43.96 -30.52 20.22
N THR A 3 43.94 -29.20 20.06
CA THR A 3 43.51 -28.58 18.80
C THR A 3 44.74 -28.43 17.90
N SER A 4 44.70 -29.11 16.76
CA SER A 4 45.58 -28.83 15.62
C SER A 4 45.51 -27.34 15.28
N ALA A 5 46.66 -26.71 15.06
CA ALA A 5 46.76 -25.36 14.52
C ALA A 5 46.07 -25.32 13.14
N GLY A 6 44.83 -24.81 13.11
CA GLY A 6 44.21 -24.35 11.88
C GLY A 6 44.95 -23.09 11.45
N GLU A 7 45.42 -23.06 10.20
CA GLU A 7 46.02 -21.86 9.61
C GLU A 7 45.07 -20.67 9.83
N ALA A 8 45.59 -19.59 10.42
CA ALA A 8 44.84 -18.36 10.58
C ALA A 8 44.49 -17.83 9.19
N LEU A 9 43.19 -17.68 8.92
CA LEU A 9 42.69 -17.23 7.62
C LEU A 9 43.17 -15.80 7.34
N THR A 10 43.81 -15.55 6.20
CA THR A 10 44.22 -14.19 5.83
C THR A 10 43.01 -13.36 5.36
N PHE A 11 43.09 -12.02 5.43
CA PHE A 11 42.05 -11.13 4.91
C PHE A 11 41.69 -11.41 3.43
N GLN A 12 42.69 -11.72 2.60
CA GLN A 12 42.49 -11.99 1.18
C GLN A 12 41.81 -13.35 0.93
N GLU A 13 42.07 -14.36 1.77
CA GLU A 13 41.44 -15.67 1.68
C GLU A 13 40.01 -15.63 2.21
N ALA A 14 39.78 -14.92 3.32
CA ALA A 14 38.46 -14.70 3.88
C ALA A 14 37.57 -13.97 2.89
N ARG A 15 38.10 -12.94 2.20
CA ARG A 15 37.38 -12.25 1.13
C ARG A 15 37.04 -13.18 -0.03
N ARG A 16 37.99 -14.01 -0.48
CA ARG A 16 37.75 -15.00 -1.54
C ARG A 16 36.71 -16.05 -1.14
N GLN A 17 36.69 -16.49 0.13
CA GLN A 17 35.68 -17.42 0.63
C GLN A 17 34.29 -16.77 0.67
N TYR A 18 34.20 -15.54 1.17
CA TYR A 18 32.96 -14.76 1.16
C TYR A 18 32.44 -14.56 -0.27
N ASP A 19 33.29 -14.15 -1.20
CA ASP A 19 32.90 -13.92 -2.60
C ASP A 19 32.40 -15.21 -3.27
N ARG A 20 32.96 -16.38 -2.95
CA ARG A 20 32.49 -17.69 -3.43
C ARG A 20 31.13 -18.06 -2.84
N LEU A 21 30.94 -17.87 -1.53
CA LEU A 21 29.64 -18.11 -0.88
C LEU A 21 28.57 -17.19 -1.45
N ARG A 22 28.92 -15.91 -1.66
CA ARG A 22 28.04 -14.92 -2.28
C ARG A 22 27.70 -15.30 -3.72
N ALA A 23 28.67 -15.75 -4.50
CA ALA A 23 28.41 -16.25 -5.86
C ALA A 23 27.53 -17.50 -5.88
N ALA A 24 27.69 -18.41 -4.90
CA ALA A 24 26.83 -19.59 -4.77
C ALA A 24 25.39 -19.21 -4.38
N TYR A 25 25.22 -18.23 -3.50
CA TYR A 25 23.91 -17.67 -3.13
C TYR A 25 23.24 -16.97 -4.31
N LEU A 26 23.97 -16.10 -5.03
CA LEU A 26 23.47 -15.43 -6.24
C LEU A 26 23.14 -16.39 -7.38
N ALA A 27 23.74 -17.58 -7.40
CA ALA A 27 23.45 -18.65 -8.34
C ALA A 27 22.42 -19.67 -7.80
N GLU A 28 21.71 -19.35 -6.71
CA GLU A 28 20.66 -20.17 -6.09
C GLU A 28 21.10 -21.57 -5.65
N LYS A 29 22.41 -21.77 -5.43
CA LYS A 29 22.97 -23.08 -5.00
C LYS A 29 22.88 -23.30 -3.50
N ILE A 30 22.67 -22.23 -2.72
CA ILE A 30 22.51 -22.24 -1.27
C ILE A 30 21.44 -21.22 -0.86
N SER A 31 20.68 -21.52 0.19
CA SER A 31 19.67 -20.62 0.76
C SER A 31 20.29 -19.43 1.49
N ALA A 32 19.49 -18.38 1.75
CA ALA A 32 19.94 -17.22 2.53
C ALA A 32 20.39 -17.61 3.95
N ALA A 33 19.70 -18.55 4.61
CA ALA A 33 20.08 -19.05 5.92
C ALA A 33 21.42 -19.80 5.90
N GLU A 34 21.68 -20.59 4.85
CA GLU A 34 22.95 -21.28 4.65
C GLU A 34 24.09 -20.30 4.32
N PHE A 35 23.82 -19.28 3.52
CA PHE A 35 24.77 -18.20 3.24
C PHE A 35 25.12 -17.45 4.54
N GLN A 36 24.12 -17.07 5.34
CA GLN A 36 24.31 -16.38 6.62
C GLN A 36 25.17 -17.21 7.58
N ALA A 37 24.76 -18.46 7.83
CA ALA A 37 25.48 -19.34 8.73
C ALA A 37 26.91 -19.67 8.26
N ALA A 38 27.16 -19.68 6.95
CA ALA A 38 28.49 -19.92 6.39
C ALA A 38 29.37 -18.66 6.43
N ALA A 39 28.81 -17.49 6.12
CA ALA A 39 29.53 -16.22 6.16
C ALA A 39 29.88 -15.79 7.59
N ASP A 40 29.01 -16.08 8.57
CA ASP A 40 29.27 -15.81 10.00
C ASP A 40 30.46 -16.60 10.57
N ARG A 41 30.88 -17.67 9.89
CA ARG A 41 32.03 -18.48 10.28
C ARG A 41 33.35 -17.97 9.69
N ILE A 42 33.31 -16.97 8.82
CA ILE A 42 34.51 -16.37 8.24
C ILE A 42 35.07 -15.35 9.23
N LEU A 43 36.00 -15.81 10.07
CA LEU A 43 36.71 -15.00 11.04
C LEU A 43 38.19 -14.90 10.67
N VAL A 44 38.72 -13.69 10.76
CA VAL A 44 40.14 -13.38 10.58
C VAL A 44 40.69 -12.87 11.91
N VAL A 45 41.88 -13.33 12.29
CA VAL A 45 42.61 -12.76 13.42
C VAL A 45 43.86 -12.12 12.87
N ASP A 46 44.04 -10.82 13.10
CA ASP A 46 45.22 -10.10 12.61
C ASP A 46 46.46 -10.38 13.47
N GLU A 47 47.60 -9.80 13.07
CA GLU A 47 48.89 -9.97 13.75
C GLU A 47 48.90 -9.46 15.20
N ASN A 48 47.98 -8.57 15.56
CA ASN A 48 47.81 -8.03 16.91
C ASN A 48 46.86 -8.88 17.76
N GLY A 49 46.36 -10.00 17.24
CA GLY A 49 45.39 -10.86 17.92
C GLY A 49 43.95 -10.31 17.89
N GLN A 50 43.70 -9.28 17.08
CA GLN A 50 42.39 -8.65 16.96
C GLN A 50 41.51 -9.47 16.01
N MET A 51 40.26 -9.73 16.42
CA MET A 51 39.30 -10.47 15.60
C MET A 51 38.57 -9.55 14.62
N TRP A 52 38.38 -10.08 13.42
CA TRP A 52 37.74 -9.44 12.29
C TRP A 52 36.72 -10.37 11.65
N GLN A 53 35.62 -9.81 11.14
CA GLN A 53 34.58 -10.52 10.42
C GLN A 53 34.15 -9.70 9.20
N ILE A 54 33.76 -10.38 8.12
CA ILE A 54 33.08 -9.73 7.00
C ILE A 54 31.59 -9.69 7.34
N GLY A 55 31.02 -8.48 7.40
CA GLY A 55 29.58 -8.31 7.59
C GLY A 55 28.84 -9.00 6.46
N VAL A 56 27.96 -9.94 6.82
CA VAL A 56 27.33 -10.83 5.85
C VAL A 56 26.48 -10.05 4.83
N SER A 57 25.77 -9.03 5.31
CA SER A 57 24.89 -8.16 4.53
C SER A 57 25.62 -7.00 3.84
N SER A 58 26.63 -6.40 4.50
CA SER A 58 27.33 -5.21 4.00
C SER A 58 28.56 -5.53 3.13
N GLY A 59 29.14 -6.72 3.28
CA GLY A 59 30.41 -7.09 2.66
C GLY A 59 31.60 -6.25 3.16
N LYS A 60 31.41 -5.47 4.23
CA LYS A 60 32.43 -4.63 4.86
C LYS A 60 33.13 -5.38 5.99
N TRP A 61 34.29 -4.89 6.41
CA TRP A 61 35.02 -5.46 7.52
C TRP A 61 34.56 -4.86 8.86
N TYR A 62 34.44 -5.71 9.86
CA TYR A 62 34.16 -5.32 11.23
C TYR A 62 35.27 -5.87 12.12
N ARG A 63 35.67 -5.07 13.10
CA ARG A 63 36.65 -5.38 14.14
C ARG A 63 35.93 -5.59 15.46
N TYR A 64 36.31 -6.62 16.22
CA TYR A 64 35.70 -6.91 17.52
C TYR A 64 36.32 -6.10 18.66
N ASP A 65 35.71 -4.98 19.04
CA ASP A 65 36.17 -4.10 20.11
C ASP A 65 35.25 -4.19 21.33
N THR A 66 35.81 -4.51 22.51
CA THR A 66 35.11 -4.43 23.80
C THR A 66 33.72 -5.11 23.87
N GLY A 67 33.54 -6.22 23.16
CA GLY A 67 32.27 -6.97 23.15
C GLY A 67 31.32 -6.65 22.00
N GLN A 68 31.70 -5.73 21.10
CA GLN A 68 30.88 -5.33 19.95
C GLN A 68 31.70 -5.34 18.65
N TRP A 69 31.02 -5.54 17.53
CA TRP A 69 31.61 -5.46 16.20
C TRP A 69 31.50 -4.03 15.67
N VAL A 70 32.64 -3.39 15.40
CA VAL A 70 32.74 -2.01 14.92
C VAL A 70 33.25 -2.02 13.48
N GLU A 71 32.59 -1.31 12.57
CA GLU A 71 33.06 -1.21 11.17
C GLU A 71 34.47 -0.60 11.12
N ALA A 72 35.39 -1.28 10.47
CA ALA A 72 36.77 -0.83 10.31
C ALA A 72 37.36 -1.40 9.02
N ALA A 73 38.32 -0.69 8.42
CA ALA A 73 39.07 -1.23 7.29
C ALA A 73 40.38 -1.85 7.79
N PRO A 74 40.75 -3.07 7.36
CA PRO A 74 42.10 -3.55 7.56
C PRO A 74 43.08 -2.60 6.83
N GLU A 75 44.20 -2.27 7.49
CA GLU A 75 45.17 -1.29 6.98
C GLU A 75 45.67 -1.71 5.58
N ALA A 76 45.70 -0.74 4.66
CA ALA A 76 45.61 -0.94 3.21
C ALA A 76 46.66 -1.90 2.61
N LEU A 77 46.19 -2.94 1.92
CA LEU A 77 46.97 -3.62 0.86
C LEU A 77 47.23 -2.61 -0.27
N PRO A 78 48.43 -2.57 -0.88
CA PRO A 78 48.75 -1.60 -1.92
C PRO A 78 47.82 -1.76 -3.14
N PRO A 79 47.52 -0.67 -3.87
CA PRO A 79 46.59 -0.69 -4.99
C PRO A 79 47.07 -1.59 -6.13
N ARG A 80 46.12 -2.25 -6.80
CA ARG A 80 46.35 -2.99 -8.06
C ARG A 80 47.02 -2.06 -9.10
N PRO A 81 48.02 -2.54 -9.86
CA PRO A 81 48.42 -1.86 -11.08
C PRO A 81 47.27 -1.94 -12.12
N PRO A 82 47.21 -0.98 -13.07
CA PRO A 82 46.12 -0.88 -14.02
C PRO A 82 46.05 -2.10 -14.94
N GLU A 83 44.81 -2.44 -15.28
CA GLU A 83 44.39 -3.55 -16.13
C GLU A 83 44.82 -3.29 -17.58
N THR A 84 45.97 -3.84 -17.98
CA THR A 84 46.27 -4.11 -19.39
C THR A 84 46.17 -5.62 -19.60
N LEU A 85 45.06 -6.04 -20.19
CA LEU A 85 44.84 -7.38 -20.71
C LEU A 85 45.74 -7.61 -21.92
N ASP A 86 46.82 -8.38 -21.77
CA ASP A 86 47.47 -9.04 -22.90
C ASP A 86 46.86 -10.45 -23.05
N GLU A 87 45.99 -10.61 -24.06
CA GLU A 87 45.30 -11.86 -24.42
C GLU A 87 46.24 -13.02 -24.80
N GLU A 88 47.55 -12.80 -24.94
CA GLU A 88 48.49 -13.85 -25.31
C GLU A 88 48.98 -14.73 -24.15
N GLN A 89 48.88 -14.28 -22.89
CA GLN A 89 49.31 -15.10 -21.73
C GLN A 89 48.25 -16.10 -21.24
N LEU A 90 46.98 -15.96 -21.66
CA LEU A 90 45.91 -16.91 -21.30
C LEU A 90 45.97 -18.25 -22.06
N LYS A 91 46.84 -18.37 -23.07
CA LYS A 91 46.94 -19.60 -23.90
C LYS A 91 48.03 -20.59 -23.48
N GLN A 92 48.82 -20.30 -22.44
CA GLN A 92 49.99 -21.14 -22.09
C GLN A 92 49.95 -21.79 -20.69
N GLN A 93 48.82 -21.73 -19.97
CA GLN A 93 48.73 -22.36 -18.65
C GLN A 93 48.20 -23.80 -18.76
N PRO A 94 48.93 -24.82 -18.25
CA PRO A 94 48.47 -26.20 -18.29
C PRO A 94 47.24 -26.38 -17.38
N PRO A 95 46.35 -27.35 -17.69
CA PRO A 95 45.15 -27.58 -16.89
C PRO A 95 45.52 -27.97 -15.46
N ALA A 96 44.86 -27.34 -14.49
CA ALA A 96 44.97 -27.70 -13.08
C ALA A 96 44.45 -29.14 -12.87
N PRO A 97 45.05 -29.92 -11.96
CA PRO A 97 44.64 -31.30 -11.73
C PRO A 97 43.20 -31.39 -11.20
N GLU A 98 42.43 -32.30 -11.78
CA GLU A 98 41.11 -32.70 -11.27
C GLU A 98 41.23 -33.13 -9.80
N MET A 99 40.71 -32.29 -8.91
CA MET A 99 40.40 -32.69 -7.54
C MET A 99 38.88 -32.66 -7.37
N LEU A 100 38.21 -33.54 -8.13
CA LEU A 100 36.77 -33.81 -8.06
C LEU A 100 36.48 -35.31 -7.84
N ALA A 101 37.25 -35.95 -6.97
CA ALA A 101 36.95 -37.28 -6.48
C ALA A 101 37.34 -37.37 -5.00
N ASP A 102 36.42 -36.95 -4.11
CA ASP A 102 36.20 -37.55 -2.78
C ASP A 102 35.31 -36.66 -1.88
N LEU A 103 34.13 -36.27 -2.38
CA LEU A 103 32.99 -35.96 -1.52
C LEU A 103 31.92 -37.04 -1.73
N ALA A 104 32.31 -38.28 -1.42
CA ALA A 104 31.36 -39.37 -1.25
C ALA A 104 30.53 -39.10 0.02
N LEU A 105 29.26 -38.79 -0.21
CA LEU A 105 28.10 -39.00 0.66
C LEU A 105 28.42 -39.86 1.91
N ALA A 106 28.64 -39.19 3.04
CA ALA A 106 28.51 -39.84 4.35
C ALA A 106 27.03 -40.15 4.59
N ARG A 107 26.56 -41.30 4.10
CA ARG A 107 25.29 -41.90 4.50
C ARG A 107 25.42 -42.33 5.97
N PRO A 108 24.63 -41.81 6.92
CA PRO A 108 24.65 -42.34 8.28
C PRO A 108 23.97 -43.71 8.29
N THR A 109 24.75 -44.79 8.27
CA THR A 109 24.25 -46.12 8.60
C THR A 109 24.06 -46.21 10.12
N PHE A 110 22.82 -46.06 10.59
CA PHE A 110 22.47 -46.33 11.98
C PHE A 110 22.65 -47.83 12.29
N LYS A 111 23.75 -48.19 12.97
CA LYS A 111 23.89 -49.51 13.60
C LYS A 111 23.33 -49.45 15.02
N PHE A 112 22.21 -50.11 15.24
CA PHE A 112 21.60 -50.34 16.56
C PHE A 112 22.61 -50.97 17.51
N ARG A 113 23.15 -50.19 18.45
CA ARG A 113 23.96 -50.69 19.57
C ARG A 113 23.05 -50.83 20.79
N LYS A 114 22.95 -52.05 21.33
CA LYS A 114 22.11 -52.51 22.46
C LYS A 114 22.38 -51.80 23.82
N VAL A 115 22.97 -50.60 23.83
CA VAL A 115 23.36 -49.86 25.04
C VAL A 115 22.31 -48.81 25.44
N TYR A 116 21.37 -48.45 24.55
CA TYR A 116 20.33 -47.43 24.82
C TYR A 116 19.05 -47.95 25.51
N LEU A 117 18.95 -49.26 25.81
CA LEU A 117 17.74 -49.82 26.43
C LEU A 117 17.65 -49.54 27.95
N TRP A 118 18.77 -49.28 28.62
CA TRP A 118 18.79 -49.03 30.08
C TRP A 118 18.56 -47.56 30.47
N ILE A 119 18.60 -46.64 29.51
CA ILE A 119 18.38 -45.19 29.74
C ILE A 119 16.97 -44.77 29.33
N LEU A 120 16.39 -45.39 28.29
CA LEU A 120 15.07 -45.01 27.77
C LEU A 120 13.90 -45.53 28.60
N VAL A 121 14.05 -46.67 29.28
CA VAL A 121 13.00 -47.26 30.15
C VAL A 121 12.71 -46.42 31.41
N PRO A 122 13.70 -45.95 32.19
CA PRO A 122 13.41 -45.09 33.35
C PRO A 122 12.90 -43.71 32.95
N LEU A 123 13.31 -43.18 31.78
CA LEU A 123 12.82 -41.89 31.27
C LEU A 123 11.35 -41.96 30.84
N ALA A 124 10.93 -43.07 30.19
CA ALA A 124 9.53 -43.29 29.82
C ALA A 124 8.63 -43.49 31.04
N LEU A 125 9.14 -44.13 32.11
CA LEU A 125 8.40 -44.27 33.38
C LEU A 125 8.26 -42.92 34.12
N LEU A 126 9.26 -42.05 34.06
CA LEU A 126 9.18 -40.69 34.62
C LEU A 126 8.17 -39.80 33.87
N VAL A 127 8.13 -39.87 32.54
CA VAL A 127 7.15 -39.14 31.72
C VAL A 127 5.74 -39.70 31.94
N GLY A 128 5.60 -41.02 32.05
CA GLY A 128 4.32 -41.66 32.40
C GLY A 128 3.80 -41.26 33.78
N PHE A 129 4.68 -41.16 34.78
CA PHE A 129 4.31 -40.73 36.14
C PHE A 129 3.93 -39.23 36.20
N ALA A 130 4.60 -38.38 35.42
CA ALA A 130 4.24 -36.97 35.27
C ALA A 130 2.87 -36.77 34.60
N CYS A 131 2.56 -37.53 33.54
CA CYS A 131 1.24 -37.53 32.92
C CYS A 131 0.14 -38.07 33.85
N TRP A 132 0.46 -39.07 34.70
CA TRP A 132 -0.49 -39.62 35.68
C TRP A 132 -0.80 -38.64 36.82
N LEU A 133 0.18 -37.86 37.28
CA LEU A 133 -0.03 -36.78 38.27
C LEU A 133 -0.88 -35.63 37.72
N LEU A 134 -0.72 -35.27 36.44
CA LEU A 134 -1.53 -34.24 35.79
C LEU A 134 -2.99 -34.70 35.59
N ALA A 135 -3.21 -36.00 35.32
CA ALA A 135 -4.56 -36.57 35.22
C ALA A 135 -5.30 -36.61 36.58
N LEU A 136 -4.58 -36.78 37.70
CA LEU A 136 -5.15 -36.72 39.05
C LEU A 136 -5.46 -35.28 39.51
N GLY A 137 -4.72 -34.28 39.03
CA GLY A 137 -4.99 -32.86 39.30
C GLY A 137 -6.27 -32.33 38.64
N ALA A 138 -6.65 -32.89 37.48
CA ALA A 138 -7.85 -32.48 36.74
C ALA A 138 -9.18 -33.02 37.32
N ALA A 139 -9.12 -34.02 38.21
CA ALA A 139 -10.32 -34.57 38.87
C ALA A 139 -10.71 -33.82 40.16
N GLY A 140 -9.87 -32.91 40.66
CA GLY A 140 -10.09 -32.17 41.91
C GLY A 140 -10.86 -30.85 41.77
N THR A 141 -10.97 -30.28 40.57
CA THR A 141 -11.57 -28.95 40.35
C THR A 141 -13.00 -28.99 39.83
N ALA A 142 -13.51 -30.15 39.40
CA ALA A 142 -14.90 -30.32 38.97
C ALA A 142 -15.91 -30.48 40.14
N GLY A 143 -15.43 -30.67 41.38
CA GLY A 143 -16.27 -30.84 42.57
C GLY A 143 -16.54 -29.56 43.38
N MET A 144 -15.86 -28.45 43.10
CA MET A 144 -15.88 -27.25 43.96
C MET A 144 -16.74 -26.10 43.41
N VAL A 145 -17.22 -26.17 42.16
CA VAL A 145 -18.07 -25.13 41.54
C VAL A 145 -19.58 -25.41 41.74
N ALA A 146 -19.96 -26.60 42.21
CA ALA A 146 -21.37 -26.97 42.42
C ALA A 146 -21.92 -26.69 43.83
N TYR A 147 -21.16 -26.07 44.74
CA TYR A 147 -21.59 -25.87 46.15
C TYR A 147 -21.66 -24.39 46.61
N ILE A 148 -21.44 -23.40 45.73
CA ILE A 148 -21.47 -21.96 46.10
C ILE A 148 -22.53 -21.17 45.30
N TRP A 149 -23.69 -21.78 45.00
CA TRP A 149 -24.87 -21.07 44.50
C TRP A 149 -26.17 -21.55 45.15
N ARG A 150 -26.11 -21.77 46.46
CA ARG A 150 -27.29 -21.86 47.32
C ARG A 150 -27.03 -20.97 48.53
N ASP A 151 -27.85 -19.94 48.66
CA ASP A 151 -27.92 -18.95 49.75
C ASP A 151 -27.07 -17.68 49.61
N ALA A 152 -27.62 -16.68 48.91
CA ALA A 152 -27.49 -15.26 49.28
C ALA A 152 -28.65 -14.43 48.68
N PRO A 153 -29.10 -13.34 49.35
CA PRO A 153 -30.50 -12.91 49.36
C PRO A 153 -30.90 -11.93 48.24
N THR A 154 -32.18 -11.99 47.87
CA THR A 154 -32.89 -10.95 47.10
C THR A 154 -32.83 -9.60 47.83
N VAL A 155 -32.21 -8.60 47.20
CA VAL A 155 -32.34 -7.19 47.58
C VAL A 155 -32.98 -6.44 46.41
N THR A 156 -34.24 -6.09 46.58
CA THR A 156 -34.99 -5.14 45.75
C THR A 156 -34.46 -3.72 45.97
N PHE A 157 -34.02 -3.05 44.91
CA PHE A 157 -33.80 -1.60 44.89
C PHE A 157 -34.81 -0.93 43.96
N THR A 158 -35.59 -0.02 44.54
CA THR A 158 -36.48 0.94 43.88
C THR A 158 -35.68 2.03 43.13
N PRO A 159 -36.15 2.53 41.98
CA PRO A 159 -35.48 3.62 41.27
C PRO A 159 -35.88 4.97 41.85
N THR A 160 -34.91 5.76 42.32
CA THR A 160 -35.13 7.18 42.65
C THR A 160 -33.94 8.04 42.21
N ASN A 161 -34.29 9.12 41.52
CA ASN A 161 -33.54 10.35 41.25
C ASN A 161 -32.50 10.37 40.13
N THR A 162 -33.02 10.74 38.97
CA THR A 162 -32.42 11.59 37.93
C THR A 162 -31.60 12.74 38.53
N ILE A 163 -30.34 12.84 38.14
CA ILE A 163 -29.51 14.04 38.38
C ILE A 163 -29.33 14.74 37.04
N THR A 164 -29.92 15.93 36.96
CA THR A 164 -29.80 16.94 35.90
C THR A 164 -28.40 17.56 35.92
N PRO A 165 -27.75 17.85 34.78
CA PRO A 165 -26.56 18.67 34.75
C PRO A 165 -26.89 20.14 35.07
N SER A 166 -26.16 20.69 36.04
CA SER A 166 -26.20 22.08 36.48
C SER A 166 -25.34 22.95 35.57
N VAL A 167 -25.96 23.94 34.92
CA VAL A 167 -25.28 25.08 34.28
C VAL A 167 -25.56 26.31 35.13
N SER A 168 -24.51 26.94 35.66
CA SER A 168 -24.59 28.21 36.37
C SER A 168 -24.46 29.40 35.39
N PRO A 169 -25.16 30.54 35.65
CA PRO A 169 -25.32 31.61 34.67
C PRO A 169 -24.22 32.69 34.76
N THR A 170 -23.87 33.29 33.62
CA THR A 170 -23.09 34.55 33.54
C THR A 170 -23.92 35.56 32.72
N PRO A 171 -23.94 36.86 33.08
CA PRO A 171 -25.13 37.69 32.94
C PRO A 171 -25.32 38.32 31.56
N THR A 172 -26.55 38.27 31.06
CA THR A 172 -26.99 38.98 29.85
C THR A 172 -27.30 40.45 30.18
N ARG A 173 -26.60 41.35 29.50
CA ARG A 173 -26.84 42.79 29.50
C ARG A 173 -28.12 43.12 28.74
N THR A 174 -29.09 43.71 29.43
CA THR A 174 -30.36 44.17 28.87
C THR A 174 -30.15 45.35 27.92
N HIS A 175 -30.54 45.20 26.66
CA HIS A 175 -30.81 46.34 25.76
C HIS A 175 -32.25 46.24 25.25
N THR A 176 -33.08 47.15 25.75
CA THR A 176 -34.46 47.39 25.36
C THR A 176 -34.52 47.96 23.94
N PRO A 177 -35.24 47.34 22.98
CA PRO A 177 -35.60 48.02 21.74
C PRO A 177 -36.93 48.75 21.89
N THR A 178 -36.85 50.07 21.77
CA THR A 178 -37.96 51.03 21.73
C THR A 178 -38.89 50.77 20.52
N ARG A 179 -40.18 50.72 20.79
CA ARG A 179 -41.29 50.65 19.83
C ARG A 179 -41.40 51.96 19.05
N LEU A 180 -41.34 51.91 17.72
CA LEU A 180 -41.76 52.99 16.81
C LEU A 180 -42.97 52.53 15.98
N PRO A 181 -43.93 53.43 15.67
CA PRO A 181 -45.26 53.07 15.18
C PRO A 181 -45.30 52.70 13.70
N SER A 182 -46.15 51.73 13.37
CA SER A 182 -46.55 51.34 12.03
C SER A 182 -47.45 52.41 11.39
N LEU A 183 -47.03 52.95 10.24
CA LEU A 183 -47.87 53.75 9.35
C LEU A 183 -48.49 52.84 8.29
N THR A 184 -49.81 52.70 8.35
CA THR A 184 -50.64 52.06 7.31
C THR A 184 -50.90 53.08 6.20
N ALA A 185 -50.52 52.77 4.96
CA ALA A 185 -50.98 53.50 3.78
C ALA A 185 -51.60 52.51 2.78
N THR A 186 -52.92 52.65 2.61
CA THR A 186 -53.73 51.97 1.62
C THR A 186 -53.49 52.58 0.24
N ILE A 187 -53.14 51.78 -0.77
CA ILE A 187 -53.19 52.20 -2.17
C ILE A 187 -54.12 51.26 -2.93
N THR A 188 -55.23 51.84 -3.40
CA THR A 188 -56.22 51.25 -4.27
C THR A 188 -55.67 51.19 -5.70
N LEU A 189 -55.63 50.01 -6.33
CA LEU A 189 -55.28 49.86 -7.74
C LEU A 189 -56.53 49.65 -8.59
N THR A 190 -56.75 50.57 -9.54
CA THR A 190 -57.76 50.55 -10.61
C THR A 190 -57.35 49.59 -11.72
N PRO A 191 -58.26 48.82 -12.35
CA PRO A 191 -57.87 47.83 -13.36
C PRO A 191 -57.60 48.51 -14.72
N THR A 192 -56.45 48.21 -15.31
CA THR A 192 -56.15 48.50 -16.73
C THR A 192 -55.88 47.18 -17.45
N GLN A 193 -56.60 46.94 -18.54
CA GLN A 193 -56.50 45.71 -19.33
C GLN A 193 -55.14 45.60 -20.04
N THR A 194 -54.50 44.43 -19.93
CA THR A 194 -53.34 44.05 -20.74
C THR A 194 -53.69 42.79 -21.53
N LYS A 195 -53.48 42.86 -22.86
CA LYS A 195 -53.75 41.80 -23.84
C LYS A 195 -53.10 40.46 -23.48
N THR A 196 -53.85 39.37 -23.68
CA THR A 196 -53.40 37.98 -23.52
C THR A 196 -52.32 37.61 -24.56
N PRO A 197 -51.15 37.07 -24.16
CA PRO A 197 -50.23 36.43 -25.09
C PRO A 197 -50.72 35.01 -25.43
N ARG A 198 -50.54 34.64 -26.70
CA ARG A 198 -50.78 33.30 -27.27
C ARG A 198 -49.95 32.24 -26.50
N PRO A 199 -50.48 31.02 -26.24
CA PRO A 199 -49.73 29.97 -25.56
C PRO A 199 -48.51 29.54 -26.40
N THR A 200 -47.33 29.60 -25.78
CA THR A 200 -46.09 29.02 -26.29
C THR A 200 -46.22 27.49 -26.27
N PRO A 201 -45.90 26.77 -27.36
CA PRO A 201 -45.87 25.32 -27.31
C PRO A 201 -44.77 24.87 -26.34
N LEU A 202 -45.11 23.88 -25.49
CA LEU A 202 -44.16 23.20 -24.62
C LEU A 202 -43.00 22.63 -25.46
N PRO A 203 -41.74 22.75 -25.00
CA PRO A 203 -40.62 22.18 -25.73
C PRO A 203 -40.78 20.66 -25.82
N SER A 204 -40.68 20.15 -27.05
CA SER A 204 -40.62 18.73 -27.37
C SER A 204 -39.41 18.11 -26.66
N GLN A 205 -39.62 17.02 -25.94
CA GLN A 205 -38.55 16.10 -25.53
C GLN A 205 -38.10 15.32 -26.78
N GLU A 206 -37.31 15.97 -27.63
CA GLU A 206 -36.36 15.22 -28.46
C GLU A 206 -35.13 14.92 -27.59
N PRO A 207 -34.52 13.72 -27.73
CA PRO A 207 -33.35 13.36 -26.95
C PRO A 207 -32.27 14.41 -27.20
N THR A 208 -31.88 15.09 -26.11
CA THR A 208 -30.79 16.05 -26.10
C THR A 208 -29.59 15.38 -26.76
N THR A 209 -29.19 15.91 -27.92
CA THR A 209 -27.96 15.54 -28.62
C THR A 209 -26.84 15.35 -27.60
N ALA A 210 -26.14 14.21 -27.68
CA ALA A 210 -25.02 13.86 -26.81
C ALA A 210 -24.11 15.08 -26.56
N PRO A 211 -23.54 15.22 -25.34
CA PRO A 211 -22.74 16.39 -24.98
C PRO A 211 -21.65 16.66 -26.03
N ASN A 212 -21.38 17.95 -26.27
CA ASN A 212 -20.51 18.48 -27.32
C ASN A 212 -19.01 18.09 -27.15
N LEU A 213 -18.70 17.24 -26.18
CA LEU A 213 -17.38 16.66 -25.85
C LEU A 213 -16.67 16.09 -27.09
N MET A 214 -17.44 15.52 -28.02
CA MET A 214 -16.93 14.93 -29.27
C MET A 214 -16.43 15.94 -30.31
N LEU A 215 -16.86 17.20 -30.26
CA LEU A 215 -16.57 18.18 -31.31
C LEU A 215 -15.22 18.91 -31.13
N ARG A 216 -14.61 18.87 -29.94
CA ARG A 216 -13.40 19.67 -29.62
C ARG A 216 -12.16 18.85 -29.27
N ALA A 217 -12.29 17.75 -28.54
CA ALA A 217 -11.15 16.92 -28.13
C ALA A 217 -11.51 15.41 -28.05
N PRO A 218 -11.96 14.78 -29.15
CA PRO A 218 -12.48 13.41 -29.14
C PRO A 218 -11.47 12.34 -28.67
N GLU A 219 -10.17 12.65 -28.62
CA GLU A 219 -9.10 11.68 -28.34
C GLU A 219 -8.27 11.92 -27.05
N GLY A 220 -8.66 12.88 -26.20
CA GLY A 220 -8.03 13.10 -24.89
C GLY A 220 -6.65 13.80 -24.91
N PRO A 221 -5.97 13.92 -23.74
CA PRO A 221 -6.35 13.39 -22.42
C PRO A 221 -7.45 14.23 -21.76
N TRP A 222 -8.31 13.61 -20.97
CA TRP A 222 -9.35 14.30 -20.20
C TRP A 222 -8.97 14.33 -18.72
N LEU A 223 -9.27 15.41 -18.01
CA LEU A 223 -8.99 15.50 -16.58
C LEU A 223 -10.23 15.07 -15.79
N LEU A 224 -10.12 13.96 -15.07
CA LEU A 224 -11.12 13.50 -14.12
C LEU A 224 -10.91 14.23 -12.80
N MET A 225 -11.98 14.76 -12.21
CA MET A 225 -11.92 15.57 -10.99
C MET A 225 -12.99 15.15 -10.00
N LYS A 226 -12.58 14.74 -8.80
CA LYS A 226 -13.47 14.54 -7.64
C LYS A 226 -13.54 15.84 -6.87
N THR A 227 -14.75 16.37 -6.70
CA THR A 227 -15.01 17.58 -5.92
C THR A 227 -15.93 17.28 -4.75
N SER A 228 -16.09 18.23 -3.83
CA SER A 228 -17.12 18.16 -2.78
C SER A 228 -18.58 18.18 -3.30
N ARG A 229 -18.78 18.23 -4.63
CA ARG A 229 -20.08 18.28 -5.31
C ARG A 229 -20.26 17.17 -6.34
N GLY A 230 -19.39 16.15 -6.35
CA GLY A 230 -19.44 15.04 -7.30
C GLY A 230 -18.21 14.90 -8.17
N LEU A 231 -18.30 13.97 -9.12
CA LEU A 231 -17.27 13.62 -10.09
C LEU A 231 -17.53 14.33 -11.41
N TYR A 232 -16.50 14.98 -11.93
CA TYR A 232 -16.56 15.77 -13.16
C TYR A 232 -15.46 15.36 -14.12
N VAL A 233 -15.69 15.57 -15.41
CA VAL A 233 -14.67 15.52 -16.45
C VAL A 233 -14.45 16.92 -17.02
N LEU A 234 -13.20 17.31 -17.20
CA LEU A 234 -12.80 18.57 -17.82
C LEU A 234 -12.05 18.30 -19.13
N ALA A 235 -12.45 19.01 -20.18
CA ALA A 235 -11.74 19.02 -21.46
C ALA A 235 -10.28 19.48 -21.30
N PRO A 236 -9.34 18.96 -22.09
CA PRO A 236 -7.93 19.36 -22.01
C PRO A 236 -7.67 20.86 -22.28
N ASP A 237 -8.58 21.54 -22.99
CA ASP A 237 -8.52 22.99 -23.21
C ASP A 237 -9.17 23.81 -22.07
N GLY A 238 -9.78 23.14 -21.09
CA GLY A 238 -10.45 23.74 -19.94
C GLY A 238 -11.83 24.31 -20.22
N THR A 239 -12.36 24.17 -21.43
CA THR A 239 -13.58 24.89 -21.86
C THR A 239 -14.87 24.15 -21.53
N GLU A 240 -14.81 22.86 -21.24
CA GLU A 240 -15.98 22.02 -21.02
C GLU A 240 -15.82 21.20 -19.74
N LEU A 241 -16.55 21.61 -18.70
CA LEU A 241 -16.64 20.90 -17.42
C LEU A 241 -18.00 20.22 -17.35
N THR A 242 -18.01 18.90 -17.33
CA THR A 242 -19.25 18.09 -17.36
C THR A 242 -19.35 17.24 -16.11
N LEU A 243 -20.52 17.24 -15.48
CA LEU A 243 -20.84 16.35 -14.36
C LEU A 243 -20.99 14.91 -14.86
N ILE A 244 -20.31 13.97 -14.22
CA ILE A 244 -20.47 12.53 -14.44
C ILE A 244 -21.53 12.00 -13.47
N THR A 245 -21.33 12.26 -12.17
CA THR A 245 -22.28 11.89 -11.12
C THR A 245 -22.10 12.82 -9.91
N ASP A 246 -23.20 13.16 -9.25
CA ASP A 246 -23.22 13.82 -7.94
C ASP A 246 -23.54 12.87 -6.79
N GLU A 247 -23.70 11.57 -7.09
CA GLU A 247 -23.85 10.52 -6.09
C GLU A 247 -22.54 10.28 -5.32
N THR A 248 -22.68 9.76 -4.11
CA THR A 248 -21.55 9.39 -3.26
C THR A 248 -20.82 8.19 -3.87
N ILE A 249 -19.57 8.40 -4.27
CA ILE A 249 -18.68 7.33 -4.74
C ILE A 249 -18.01 6.68 -3.53
N ILE A 250 -18.30 5.40 -3.33
CA ILE A 250 -17.73 4.59 -2.24
C ILE A 250 -16.48 3.83 -2.65
N SER A 251 -16.30 3.56 -3.95
CA SER A 251 -15.11 2.85 -4.45
C SER A 251 -14.85 3.23 -5.92
N PRO A 252 -13.60 3.35 -6.35
CA PRO A 252 -12.39 3.22 -5.53
C PRO A 252 -12.16 4.45 -4.63
N ASP A 253 -11.33 4.30 -3.60
CA ASP A 253 -10.99 5.40 -2.68
C ASP A 253 -10.31 6.57 -3.43
N SER A 254 -9.37 6.22 -4.31
CA SER A 254 -8.69 7.13 -5.23
C SER A 254 -9.27 7.06 -6.63
N ILE A 255 -9.61 8.21 -7.23
CA ILE A 255 -10.11 8.26 -8.61
C ILE A 255 -9.07 7.85 -9.65
N GLN A 256 -7.77 7.82 -9.30
CA GLN A 256 -6.75 7.27 -10.20
C GLN A 256 -7.04 5.81 -10.52
N SER A 257 -7.48 5.03 -9.53
CA SER A 257 -7.87 3.62 -9.69
C SER A 257 -9.19 3.43 -10.44
N ALA A 258 -10.01 4.48 -10.56
CA ALA A 258 -11.24 4.43 -11.34
C ALA A 258 -10.94 4.37 -12.84
N ILE A 259 -9.79 4.91 -13.27
CA ILE A 259 -9.41 5.03 -14.67
C ILE A 259 -8.82 3.70 -15.17
N ALA A 260 -9.32 3.20 -16.29
CA ALA A 260 -8.72 2.02 -16.93
C ALA A 260 -7.25 2.31 -17.30
N PRO A 261 -6.29 1.38 -17.15
CA PRO A 261 -4.87 1.66 -17.41
C PRO A 261 -4.54 2.12 -18.85
N LYS A 262 -5.35 1.70 -19.83
CA LYS A 262 -5.30 2.17 -21.24
C LYS A 262 -6.37 3.23 -21.54
N GLY A 263 -6.81 3.91 -20.48
CA GLY A 263 -7.95 4.80 -20.36
C GLY A 263 -9.13 4.56 -21.29
N GLY A 264 -9.75 5.66 -21.72
CA GLY A 264 -11.02 5.67 -22.44
C GLY A 264 -12.24 5.19 -21.62
N ARG A 265 -12.04 4.72 -20.39
CA ARG A 265 -13.09 4.26 -19.47
C ARG A 265 -12.76 4.61 -18.03
N ILE A 266 -13.83 4.79 -17.27
CA ILE A 266 -13.79 4.82 -15.80
C ILE A 266 -14.77 3.81 -15.23
N ALA A 267 -14.46 3.29 -14.05
CA ALA A 267 -15.36 2.49 -13.25
C ALA A 267 -15.40 3.03 -11.81
N TYR A 268 -16.59 3.12 -11.26
CA TYR A 268 -16.81 3.57 -9.88
C TYR A 268 -18.08 2.94 -9.32
N ILE A 269 -18.18 2.86 -8.01
CA ILE A 269 -19.32 2.32 -7.29
C ILE A 269 -19.98 3.44 -6.50
N THR A 270 -21.29 3.61 -6.67
CA THR A 270 -22.09 4.56 -5.90
C THR A 270 -22.99 3.86 -4.90
N GLU A 271 -23.42 4.62 -3.90
CA GLU A 271 -24.45 4.22 -2.95
C GLU A 271 -25.70 5.10 -3.13
N ASP A 272 -26.84 4.46 -3.41
CA ASP A 272 -28.15 5.10 -3.37
C ASP A 272 -28.58 5.34 -1.90
N GLU A 273 -28.56 6.61 -1.47
CA GLU A 273 -28.90 7.05 -0.11
C GLU A 273 -30.32 6.66 0.32
N ASP A 274 -31.25 6.48 -0.63
CA ASP A 274 -32.63 6.04 -0.34
C ASP A 274 -32.70 4.53 -0.06
N SER A 275 -31.65 3.77 -0.39
CA SER A 275 -31.58 2.32 -0.31
C SER A 275 -30.55 1.87 0.74
N ARG A 276 -30.98 1.85 2.01
CA ARG A 276 -30.15 1.54 3.20
C ARG A 276 -29.41 0.17 3.20
N VAL A 277 -29.61 -0.69 2.21
CA VAL A 277 -28.99 -2.04 2.16
C VAL A 277 -28.71 -2.51 0.72
N TYR A 278 -29.34 -1.93 -0.31
CA TYR A 278 -29.33 -2.48 -1.69
C TYR A 278 -28.94 -1.44 -2.74
N GLY A 279 -28.37 -0.31 -2.32
CA GLY A 279 -28.08 0.83 -3.17
C GLY A 279 -26.76 0.78 -3.90
N LEU A 280 -25.98 -0.30 -3.78
CA LEU A 280 -24.63 -0.35 -4.32
C LEU A 280 -24.64 -0.74 -5.81
N THR A 281 -24.16 0.19 -6.65
CA THR A 281 -24.14 0.02 -8.10
C THR A 281 -22.75 0.31 -8.65
N LEU A 282 -22.20 -0.63 -9.41
CA LEU A 282 -21.00 -0.43 -10.20
C LEU A 282 -21.36 0.16 -11.56
N HIS A 283 -20.76 1.31 -11.88
CA HIS A 283 -20.88 1.98 -13.16
C HIS A 283 -19.59 1.81 -13.97
N ILE A 284 -19.73 1.52 -15.26
CA ILE A 284 -18.64 1.57 -16.24
C ILE A 284 -19.03 2.59 -17.30
N VAL A 285 -18.27 3.68 -17.35
CA VAL A 285 -18.56 4.82 -18.22
C VAL A 285 -17.44 4.99 -19.23
N ARG A 286 -17.81 5.07 -20.50
CA ARG A 286 -16.87 5.40 -21.58
C ARG A 286 -16.62 6.90 -21.61
N LEU A 287 -15.36 7.25 -21.82
CA LEU A 287 -14.93 8.62 -22.05
C LEU A 287 -14.49 8.80 -23.51
N PRO A 288 -14.72 9.98 -24.10
CA PRO A 288 -15.31 11.17 -23.47
C PRO A 288 -16.81 11.35 -23.68
N ASP A 289 -17.49 10.42 -24.35
CA ASP A 289 -18.92 10.57 -24.66
C ASP A 289 -19.86 10.37 -23.45
N LEU A 290 -19.30 9.97 -22.30
CA LEU A 290 -20.01 9.73 -21.04
C LEU A 290 -21.13 8.69 -21.18
N VAL A 291 -20.96 7.77 -22.14
CA VAL A 291 -21.91 6.67 -22.32
C VAL A 291 -21.68 5.66 -21.20
N GLU A 292 -22.71 5.43 -20.40
CA GLU A 292 -22.76 4.33 -19.45
C GLU A 292 -22.84 3.02 -20.24
N GLU A 293 -21.72 2.30 -20.32
CA GLU A 293 -21.62 1.02 -21.02
C GLU A 293 -22.20 -0.11 -20.18
N GLN A 294 -22.09 0.00 -18.86
CA GLN A 294 -22.62 -0.99 -17.95
C GLN A 294 -22.97 -0.41 -16.57
N SER A 295 -24.06 -0.92 -16.00
CA SER A 295 -24.52 -0.67 -14.63
C SER A 295 -24.84 -2.00 -13.95
N ILE A 296 -24.05 -2.40 -12.95
CA ILE A 296 -24.20 -3.69 -12.26
C ILE A 296 -24.62 -3.44 -10.81
N ALA A 297 -25.81 -3.93 -10.42
CA ALA A 297 -26.20 -3.96 -9.02
C ALA A 297 -25.34 -4.97 -8.26
N LEU A 298 -24.57 -4.51 -7.28
CA LEU A 298 -23.60 -5.34 -6.57
C LEU A 298 -24.25 -6.24 -5.52
N ILE A 299 -25.50 -5.97 -5.15
CA ILE A 299 -26.26 -6.77 -4.22
C ILE A 299 -27.52 -7.25 -4.94
N ALA A 300 -27.65 -8.56 -5.16
CA ALA A 300 -28.81 -9.12 -5.85
C ALA A 300 -30.10 -8.76 -5.11
N ARG A 301 -31.16 -8.37 -5.83
CA ARG A 301 -32.44 -7.94 -5.21
C ARG A 301 -33.38 -9.09 -4.82
N GLU A 302 -33.16 -10.32 -5.27
CA GLU A 302 -34.11 -11.44 -5.08
C GLU A 302 -34.16 -11.93 -3.61
N ALA A 303 -35.30 -12.27 -3.01
CA ALA A 303 -36.73 -12.09 -3.27
C ALA A 303 -37.40 -12.12 -1.88
N GLU A 304 -38.63 -11.61 -1.74
CA GLU A 304 -39.41 -11.32 -0.51
C GLU A 304 -39.53 -12.42 0.58
N GLY A 305 -38.81 -13.53 0.52
CA GLY A 305 -38.91 -14.66 1.46
C GLY A 305 -37.79 -14.81 2.48
N ASN A 306 -36.59 -14.26 2.28
CA ASN A 306 -35.49 -14.51 3.23
C ASN A 306 -34.37 -13.45 3.23
N THR A 307 -34.69 -12.26 3.73
CA THR A 307 -33.71 -11.20 4.02
C THR A 307 -32.72 -11.55 5.14
N SER A 308 -32.88 -12.70 5.83
CA SER A 308 -32.06 -13.10 6.98
C SER A 308 -30.70 -13.74 6.62
N ARG A 309 -30.37 -13.88 5.33
CA ARG A 309 -29.16 -14.57 4.85
C ARG A 309 -28.02 -13.67 4.38
N ARG A 310 -28.15 -12.34 4.44
CA ARG A 310 -27.12 -11.42 3.96
C ARG A 310 -26.28 -10.93 5.13
N SER A 311 -24.97 -11.14 5.03
CA SER A 311 -24.03 -10.68 6.06
C SER A 311 -23.89 -9.16 5.99
N SER A 312 -24.06 -8.46 7.11
CA SER A 312 -23.66 -7.04 7.22
C SER A 312 -22.20 -6.86 6.81
N GLU A 313 -21.36 -7.85 7.12
CA GLU A 313 -19.95 -7.86 6.77
C GLU A 313 -19.72 -7.94 5.27
N ALA A 314 -20.64 -8.54 4.50
CA ALA A 314 -20.54 -8.57 3.04
C ALA A 314 -20.72 -7.18 2.44
N VAL A 315 -21.66 -6.40 2.99
CA VAL A 315 -21.87 -5.01 2.55
C VAL A 315 -20.63 -4.17 2.87
N ARG A 316 -20.06 -4.34 4.07
CA ARG A 316 -18.84 -3.65 4.49
C ARG A 316 -17.62 -4.01 3.64
N ALA A 317 -17.51 -5.27 3.19
CA ALA A 317 -16.49 -5.68 2.23
C ALA A 317 -16.57 -4.91 0.91
N ILE A 318 -17.76 -4.44 0.52
CA ILE A 318 -17.99 -3.66 -0.71
C ILE A 318 -17.86 -2.15 -0.43
N SER A 319 -18.36 -1.66 0.70
CA SER A 319 -18.51 -0.23 0.98
C SER A 319 -17.38 0.41 1.78
N GLU A 320 -16.60 -0.37 2.52
CA GLU A 320 -15.52 0.12 3.40
C GLU A 320 -14.12 -0.28 2.90
N GLN A 321 -14.04 -0.98 1.77
CA GLN A 321 -12.80 -1.49 1.19
C GLN A 321 -12.71 -1.11 -0.30
N ASN A 322 -11.51 -1.17 -0.87
CA ASN A 322 -11.34 -1.00 -2.31
C ASN A 322 -11.95 -2.19 -3.04
N SER A 323 -13.07 -1.96 -3.71
CA SER A 323 -13.94 -3.05 -4.18
C SER A 323 -13.94 -3.25 -5.68
N LEU A 324 -13.01 -2.61 -6.40
CA LEU A 324 -12.79 -2.82 -7.82
C LEU A 324 -11.32 -2.64 -8.20
N ALA A 325 -10.91 -3.32 -9.27
CA ALA A 325 -9.62 -3.14 -9.90
C ALA A 325 -9.67 -3.48 -11.40
N TRP A 326 -9.14 -2.59 -12.23
CA TRP A 326 -8.96 -2.83 -13.66
C TRP A 326 -7.84 -3.83 -13.94
N SER A 327 -8.04 -4.69 -14.94
CA SER A 327 -6.95 -5.47 -15.49
C SER A 327 -5.88 -4.56 -16.11
N PRO A 328 -4.59 -4.96 -16.11
CA PRO A 328 -3.51 -4.13 -16.65
C PRO A 328 -3.70 -3.77 -18.14
N ASP A 329 -4.44 -4.60 -18.87
CA ASP A 329 -4.77 -4.37 -20.27
C ASP A 329 -6.00 -3.49 -20.50
N GLY A 330 -6.74 -3.13 -19.43
CA GLY A 330 -7.93 -2.28 -19.43
C GLY A 330 -9.19 -2.94 -20.02
N LYS A 331 -9.19 -4.26 -20.26
CA LYS A 331 -10.30 -4.97 -20.90
C LYS A 331 -11.25 -5.65 -19.92
N SER A 332 -10.86 -5.74 -18.65
CA SER A 332 -11.60 -6.48 -17.65
C SER A 332 -11.58 -5.73 -16.32
N LEU A 333 -12.60 -5.94 -15.50
CA LEU A 333 -12.72 -5.33 -14.19
C LEU A 333 -12.99 -6.43 -13.17
N ALA A 334 -12.12 -6.57 -12.18
CA ALA A 334 -12.40 -7.37 -10.99
C ALA A 334 -13.17 -6.49 -9.98
N PHE A 335 -14.18 -7.03 -9.32
CA PHE A 335 -14.96 -6.30 -8.33
C PHE A 335 -15.57 -7.24 -7.28
N ILE A 336 -15.94 -6.67 -6.13
CA ILE A 336 -16.58 -7.40 -5.03
C ILE A 336 -18.09 -7.25 -5.13
N ALA A 337 -18.82 -8.35 -5.01
CA ALA A 337 -20.28 -8.32 -5.04
C ALA A 337 -20.92 -9.45 -4.22
N LEU A 338 -22.19 -9.26 -3.90
CA LEU A 338 -23.08 -10.19 -3.22
C LEU A 338 -24.23 -10.55 -4.18
N MET A 339 -23.91 -11.14 -5.33
CA MET A 339 -24.87 -11.48 -6.38
C MET A 339 -25.40 -12.92 -6.24
N ASP A 340 -24.51 -13.90 -6.23
CA ASP A 340 -24.89 -15.32 -6.32
C ASP A 340 -24.84 -16.07 -4.97
N ALA A 341 -24.34 -15.44 -3.92
CA ALA A 341 -24.05 -16.07 -2.62
C ALA A 341 -24.41 -15.15 -1.42
N PRO A 342 -24.42 -15.69 -0.19
CA PRO A 342 -24.64 -14.92 1.03
C PRO A 342 -23.39 -14.18 1.56
N SER A 343 -22.23 -14.41 0.93
CA SER A 343 -20.94 -13.76 1.19
C SER A 343 -20.54 -12.85 0.02
N ALA A 344 -19.75 -11.82 0.31
CA ALA A 344 -19.08 -11.02 -0.70
C ALA A 344 -17.99 -11.86 -1.37
N ASP A 345 -18.08 -12.01 -2.70
CA ASP A 345 -17.11 -12.74 -3.51
C ASP A 345 -16.49 -11.83 -4.58
N VAL A 346 -15.41 -12.31 -5.19
CA VAL A 346 -14.75 -11.68 -6.34
C VAL A 346 -15.42 -12.11 -7.65
N TYR A 347 -15.80 -11.11 -8.44
CA TYR A 347 -16.31 -11.25 -9.79
C TYR A 347 -15.38 -10.55 -10.78
N VAL A 348 -15.33 -11.06 -12.00
CA VAL A 348 -14.61 -10.43 -13.12
C VAL A 348 -15.59 -10.18 -14.25
N TYR A 349 -15.69 -8.92 -14.67
CA TYR A 349 -16.45 -8.50 -15.85
C TYR A 349 -15.51 -8.34 -17.05
N SER A 350 -15.87 -8.96 -18.17
CA SER A 350 -15.17 -8.82 -19.45
C SER A 350 -15.87 -7.78 -20.32
N LEU A 351 -15.15 -6.74 -20.75
CA LEU A 351 -15.68 -5.76 -21.70
C LEU A 351 -15.82 -6.32 -23.12
N GLU A 352 -15.08 -7.38 -23.45
CA GLU A 352 -15.09 -7.98 -24.79
C GLU A 352 -16.31 -8.89 -24.99
N THR A 353 -16.66 -9.68 -23.99
CA THR A 353 -17.79 -10.62 -24.06
C THR A 353 -19.06 -10.06 -23.43
N GLY A 354 -18.94 -9.06 -22.55
CA GLY A 354 -20.05 -8.55 -21.74
C GLY A 354 -20.48 -9.52 -20.64
N GLU A 355 -19.66 -10.52 -20.34
CA GLU A 355 -19.96 -11.55 -19.34
C GLU A 355 -19.32 -11.22 -17.99
N THR A 356 -20.04 -11.55 -16.92
CA THR A 356 -19.56 -11.48 -15.54
C THR A 356 -19.36 -12.91 -15.03
N THR A 357 -18.15 -13.19 -14.53
CA THR A 357 -17.80 -14.50 -13.97
C THR A 357 -17.41 -14.36 -12.50
N ARG A 358 -18.05 -15.15 -11.63
CA ARG A 358 -17.60 -15.34 -10.24
C ARG A 358 -16.35 -16.21 -10.23
N ILE A 359 -15.26 -15.75 -9.63
CA ILE A 359 -13.97 -16.48 -9.63
C ILE A 359 -13.62 -17.08 -8.27
N SER A 360 -14.45 -16.85 -7.27
CA SER A 360 -14.22 -17.28 -5.90
C SER A 360 -15.51 -17.67 -5.20
N GLU A 361 -15.39 -18.64 -4.31
CA GLU A 361 -16.51 -19.19 -3.55
C GLU A 361 -16.03 -19.51 -2.13
N ASP A 362 -16.18 -18.55 -1.22
CA ASP A 362 -15.86 -18.71 0.21
C ASP A 362 -17.07 -18.35 1.07
N THR A 363 -17.09 -18.86 2.31
CA THR A 363 -18.12 -18.49 3.29
C THR A 363 -17.79 -17.18 4.02
N ASN A 364 -16.52 -16.77 3.98
CA ASN A 364 -16.04 -15.50 4.49
C ASN A 364 -16.24 -14.38 3.45
N GLN A 365 -15.98 -13.14 3.85
CA GLN A 365 -16.10 -11.98 2.99
C GLN A 365 -14.79 -11.72 2.29
N GLU A 366 -14.83 -11.60 0.97
CA GLU A 366 -13.66 -11.32 0.16
C GLU A 366 -13.61 -9.84 -0.20
N PHE A 367 -12.41 -9.26 -0.27
CA PHE A 367 -12.22 -7.83 -0.43
C PHE A 367 -10.84 -7.47 -1.04
N ASN A 368 -10.68 -6.20 -1.44
CA ASN A 368 -9.45 -5.65 -2.02
C ASN A 368 -8.88 -6.46 -3.20
N PRO A 369 -9.65 -6.66 -4.29
CA PRO A 369 -9.14 -7.38 -5.45
C PRO A 369 -8.06 -6.55 -6.15
N GLN A 370 -6.96 -7.18 -6.55
CA GLN A 370 -5.85 -6.56 -7.27
C GLN A 370 -5.35 -7.49 -8.38
N TRP A 371 -5.09 -6.96 -9.56
CA TRP A 371 -4.56 -7.75 -10.66
C TRP A 371 -3.05 -7.93 -10.57
N SER A 372 -2.57 -9.10 -10.99
CA SER A 372 -1.16 -9.28 -11.33
C SER A 372 -0.78 -8.40 -12.53
N PRO A 373 0.46 -7.89 -12.62
CA PRO A 373 0.86 -7.01 -13.72
C PRO A 373 0.78 -7.66 -15.11
N ASP A 374 0.85 -8.99 -15.21
CA ASP A 374 0.60 -9.72 -16.46
C ASP A 374 -0.88 -10.00 -16.75
N GLY A 375 -1.79 -9.67 -15.82
CA GLY A 375 -3.23 -9.91 -15.93
C GLY A 375 -3.62 -11.38 -15.79
N SER A 376 -2.71 -12.27 -15.40
CA SER A 376 -2.98 -13.71 -15.32
C SER A 376 -3.67 -14.14 -14.03
N HIS A 377 -3.66 -13.30 -12.98
CA HIS A 377 -4.27 -13.62 -11.69
C HIS A 377 -4.92 -12.37 -11.06
N VAL A 378 -5.96 -12.61 -10.26
CA VAL A 378 -6.52 -11.65 -9.31
C VAL A 378 -6.15 -12.10 -7.91
N VAL A 379 -5.44 -11.25 -7.18
CA VAL A 379 -5.15 -11.38 -5.75
C VAL A 379 -6.28 -10.73 -4.95
N TYR A 380 -6.69 -11.36 -3.85
CA TYR A 380 -7.71 -10.82 -2.95
C TYR A 380 -7.51 -11.36 -1.54
N PHE A 381 -8.15 -10.70 -0.58
CA PHE A 381 -8.10 -11.05 0.83
C PHE A 381 -9.45 -11.59 1.27
N THR A 382 -9.47 -12.35 2.38
CA THR A 382 -10.70 -12.84 2.98
C THR A 382 -10.74 -12.54 4.47
N ALA A 383 -11.91 -12.22 4.98
CA ALA A 383 -12.14 -11.90 6.38
C ALA A 383 -13.50 -12.41 6.86
N SER A 384 -13.59 -12.82 8.12
CA SER A 384 -14.89 -13.21 8.70
C SER A 384 -15.68 -12.03 9.26
N ALA A 385 -15.02 -10.92 9.57
CA ALA A 385 -15.63 -9.70 10.12
C ALA A 385 -14.70 -8.49 9.95
N PHE A 386 -15.29 -7.30 9.82
CA PHE A 386 -14.61 -6.01 9.69
C PHE A 386 -14.66 -5.13 10.96
N GLY A 387 -15.12 -5.68 12.11
CA GLY A 387 -15.04 -5.06 13.45
C GLY A 387 -15.60 -3.63 13.57
N ASP A 388 -15.45 -2.97 14.71
CA ASP A 388 -15.69 -1.51 14.80
C ASP A 388 -14.32 -0.81 14.64
N GLY A 389 -14.18 0.12 13.68
CA GLY A 389 -12.90 0.78 13.39
C GLY A 389 -11.96 -0.09 12.53
N GLU A 390 -10.66 -0.14 12.84
CA GLU A 390 -9.63 -0.87 12.06
C GLU A 390 -9.51 -2.38 12.40
N SER A 391 -10.46 -2.95 13.13
CA SER A 391 -10.37 -4.35 13.61
C SER A 391 -10.88 -5.36 12.56
N LEU A 392 -9.99 -5.82 11.68
CA LEU A 392 -10.28 -6.86 10.68
C LEU A 392 -9.96 -8.28 11.22
N THR A 393 -10.94 -9.19 11.19
CA THR A 393 -10.68 -10.63 11.42
C THR A 393 -10.37 -11.33 10.11
N MET A 394 -9.15 -11.13 9.62
CA MET A 394 -8.68 -11.71 8.37
C MET A 394 -8.52 -13.24 8.46
N ARG A 395 -8.74 -13.92 7.34
CA ARG A 395 -8.67 -15.39 7.18
C ARG A 395 -7.58 -15.82 6.21
N GLY A 396 -7.26 -15.00 5.21
CA GLY A 396 -6.14 -15.29 4.32
C GLY A 396 -6.02 -14.31 3.16
N ALA A 397 -5.01 -14.57 2.33
CA ALA A 397 -4.81 -13.94 1.04
C ALA A 397 -4.69 -15.04 -0.02
N TYR A 398 -5.29 -14.80 -1.19
CA TYR A 398 -5.44 -15.79 -2.25
C TYR A 398 -5.16 -15.15 -3.60
N ALA A 399 -4.81 -15.99 -4.58
CA ALA A 399 -4.80 -15.64 -5.98
C ALA A 399 -5.69 -16.59 -6.76
N ALA A 400 -6.41 -16.12 -7.77
CA ALA A 400 -7.18 -16.96 -8.68
C ALA A 400 -6.98 -16.50 -10.13
N PRO A 401 -7.01 -17.43 -11.11
CA PRO A 401 -7.13 -17.08 -12.51
C PRO A 401 -8.39 -16.25 -12.77
N PRO A 402 -8.36 -15.28 -13.70
CA PRO A 402 -9.56 -14.57 -14.10
C PRO A 402 -10.48 -15.50 -14.90
N PHE A 403 -11.78 -15.25 -14.83
CA PHE A 403 -12.83 -15.94 -15.61
C PHE A 403 -13.04 -17.44 -15.32
N GLU A 404 -12.43 -17.99 -14.28
CA GLU A 404 -12.66 -19.36 -13.83
C GLU A 404 -12.82 -19.38 -12.31
N ASN A 405 -13.77 -20.18 -11.80
CA ASN A 405 -13.95 -20.37 -10.36
C ASN A 405 -13.05 -21.50 -9.78
N SER A 406 -12.07 -21.94 -10.57
CA SER A 406 -11.15 -23.01 -10.23
C SER A 406 -9.71 -22.50 -10.26
N GLY A 407 -8.80 -23.20 -9.58
CA GLY A 407 -7.38 -22.82 -9.57
C GLY A 407 -7.02 -21.74 -8.54
N ARG A 408 -7.85 -21.52 -7.51
CA ARG A 408 -7.48 -20.68 -6.36
C ARG A 408 -6.22 -21.21 -5.66
N VAL A 409 -5.26 -20.33 -5.46
CA VAL A 409 -4.00 -20.55 -4.75
C VAL A 409 -4.05 -19.81 -3.41
N THR A 410 -3.79 -20.52 -2.31
CA THR A 410 -3.65 -19.88 -1.00
C THR A 410 -2.24 -19.29 -0.86
N LEU A 411 -2.14 -17.98 -0.79
CA LEU A 411 -0.87 -17.27 -0.60
C LEU A 411 -0.52 -17.14 0.88
N TYR A 412 -1.55 -16.96 1.70
CA TYR A 412 -1.42 -16.85 3.15
C TYR A 412 -2.68 -17.35 3.86
N SER A 413 -2.49 -18.01 5.00
CA SER A 413 -3.56 -18.44 5.90
C SER A 413 -3.39 -17.72 7.24
N ALA A 414 -4.30 -16.82 7.55
CA ALA A 414 -4.19 -15.97 8.73
C ALA A 414 -4.57 -16.73 10.00
N ALA A 415 -3.74 -16.58 11.04
CA ALA A 415 -4.10 -17.02 12.39
C ALA A 415 -4.90 -15.93 13.13
N THR A 416 -4.51 -14.65 13.05
CA THR A 416 -5.25 -13.48 13.59
C THR A 416 -4.64 -12.09 13.27
N GLN A 417 -3.51 -11.97 12.54
CA GLN A 417 -2.62 -10.78 12.62
C GLN A 417 -2.51 -9.90 11.35
N GLY A 418 -3.49 -9.84 10.44
CA GLY A 418 -3.45 -8.90 9.29
C GLY A 418 -2.36 -9.16 8.24
N GLU A 419 -2.65 -8.89 6.97
CA GLU A 419 -1.72 -9.01 5.85
C GLU A 419 -2.05 -7.94 4.83
N GLU A 420 -1.01 -7.37 4.23
CA GLU A 420 -1.15 -6.34 3.21
C GLU A 420 -0.24 -6.64 2.02
N LEU A 421 -0.69 -6.19 0.85
CA LEU A 421 0.04 -6.25 -0.39
C LEU A 421 0.78 -4.92 -0.58
N ALA A 422 2.10 -4.93 -0.43
CA ALA A 422 2.94 -3.75 -0.66
C ALA A 422 3.05 -3.38 -2.15
N GLY A 423 2.85 -4.35 -3.04
CA GLY A 423 2.94 -4.17 -4.48
C GLY A 423 3.54 -5.38 -5.18
N TRP A 424 4.00 -5.17 -6.42
CA TRP A 424 4.49 -6.23 -7.28
C TRP A 424 5.98 -6.06 -7.56
N ALA A 425 6.75 -7.11 -7.31
CA ALA A 425 8.18 -7.14 -7.62
C ALA A 425 8.46 -7.69 -9.02
N ALA A 426 7.52 -8.47 -9.57
CA ALA A 426 7.53 -8.98 -10.95
C ALA A 426 6.08 -9.35 -11.34
N PRO A 427 5.80 -9.69 -12.62
CA PRO A 427 4.43 -9.92 -13.07
C PRO A 427 3.66 -11.03 -12.36
N ARG A 428 4.34 -11.96 -11.68
CA ARG A 428 3.72 -13.04 -10.88
C ARG A 428 4.21 -13.07 -9.44
N GLU A 429 4.87 -12.02 -8.99
CA GLU A 429 5.53 -12.02 -7.69
C GLU A 429 5.09 -10.80 -6.89
N ALA A 430 4.23 -11.08 -5.93
CA ALA A 430 3.66 -10.10 -5.03
C ALA A 430 4.53 -9.98 -3.78
N LEU A 431 4.61 -8.76 -3.23
CA LEU A 431 5.26 -8.47 -1.96
C LEU A 431 4.20 -8.32 -0.87
N PHE A 432 4.22 -9.21 0.11
CA PHE A 432 3.29 -9.21 1.24
C PHE A 432 4.03 -8.95 2.54
N TYR A 433 3.40 -8.24 3.46
CA TYR A 433 3.85 -8.13 4.84
C TYR A 433 2.68 -8.36 5.79
N SER A 434 3.02 -8.90 6.96
CA SER A 434 2.08 -9.02 8.07
C SER A 434 1.97 -7.66 8.74
N ARG A 435 0.76 -7.26 9.16
CA ARG A 435 0.51 -5.95 9.77
C ARG A 435 0.04 -6.09 11.19
N ASP A 436 0.80 -5.55 12.12
CA ASP A 436 0.39 -5.41 13.50
C ASP A 436 -0.13 -3.97 13.72
N PRO A 437 -1.32 -3.77 14.31
CA PRO A 437 -1.85 -2.44 14.55
C PRO A 437 -0.94 -1.56 15.42
N ASP A 438 -0.20 -2.16 16.34
CA ASP A 438 0.67 -1.44 17.28
C ASP A 438 2.11 -1.34 16.75
N CYS A 439 2.54 -2.28 15.90
CA CYS A 439 3.93 -2.43 15.47
C CYS A 439 4.20 -2.18 13.97
N GLY A 440 3.20 -1.75 13.21
CA GLY A 440 3.34 -1.51 11.78
C GLY A 440 3.55 -2.79 10.96
N GLY A 441 4.36 -2.69 9.91
CA GLY A 441 4.62 -3.80 8.99
C GLY A 441 5.77 -4.68 9.44
N TYR A 442 5.66 -6.00 9.28
CA TYR A 442 6.73 -6.95 9.55
C TYR A 442 6.61 -8.20 8.65
N ASN A 443 7.61 -9.08 8.68
CA ASN A 443 7.59 -10.34 7.91
C ASN A 443 7.33 -10.11 6.40
N LEU A 444 8.09 -9.18 5.82
CA LEU A 444 8.04 -8.89 4.39
C LEU A 444 8.52 -10.12 3.60
N ARG A 445 7.66 -10.59 2.70
CA ARG A 445 7.84 -11.78 1.89
C ARG A 445 7.53 -11.47 0.44
N ARG A 446 8.25 -12.13 -0.44
CA ARG A 446 7.88 -12.29 -1.84
C ARG A 446 7.15 -13.61 -2.00
N ILE A 447 6.02 -13.57 -2.70
CA ILE A 447 5.18 -14.74 -2.95
C ILE A 447 4.89 -14.83 -4.44
N ASN A 448 5.20 -15.99 -5.03
CA ASN A 448 4.78 -16.30 -6.38
C ASN A 448 3.28 -16.67 -6.37
N VAL A 449 2.46 -15.93 -7.10
CA VAL A 449 0.98 -16.03 -6.99
C VAL A 449 0.40 -17.31 -7.60
N GLU A 450 1.16 -18.00 -8.43
CA GLU A 450 0.74 -19.25 -9.08
C GLU A 450 1.13 -20.49 -8.26
N THR A 451 2.32 -20.47 -7.66
CA THR A 451 2.89 -21.63 -6.94
C THR A 451 2.80 -21.54 -5.42
N ALA A 452 2.42 -20.37 -4.88
CA ALA A 452 2.52 -20.01 -3.47
C ALA A 452 3.95 -20.12 -2.88
N LEU A 453 4.99 -20.21 -3.72
CA LEU A 453 6.37 -20.25 -3.25
C LEU A 453 6.68 -18.90 -2.58
N SER A 454 6.98 -18.95 -1.29
CA SER A 454 7.27 -17.78 -0.47
C SER A 454 8.75 -17.69 -0.11
N THR A 455 9.32 -16.50 -0.26
CA THR A 455 10.68 -16.17 0.19
C THR A 455 10.62 -14.97 1.13
N SER A 456 11.14 -15.12 2.35
CA SER A 456 11.25 -14.00 3.29
C SER A 456 12.36 -13.05 2.84
N LEU A 457 12.05 -11.75 2.82
CA LEU A 457 13.00 -10.66 2.54
C LEU A 457 13.54 -10.06 3.85
N THR A 458 12.66 -9.87 4.84
CA THR A 458 13.03 -9.46 6.20
C THR A 458 11.94 -9.85 7.20
N GLY A 459 12.35 -10.21 8.42
CA GLY A 459 11.43 -10.47 9.55
C GLY A 459 11.21 -9.27 10.47
N GLY A 460 12.02 -8.22 10.36
CA GLY A 460 11.97 -7.07 11.27
C GLY A 460 10.81 -6.11 10.97
N CYS A 461 10.46 -5.29 11.96
CA CYS A 461 9.44 -4.26 11.82
C CYS A 461 9.93 -3.08 10.98
N PHE A 462 8.98 -2.41 10.33
CA PHE A 462 9.14 -1.18 9.57
C PHE A 462 7.84 -0.37 9.65
N ASN A 463 7.95 0.95 9.55
CA ASN A 463 6.77 1.84 9.58
C ASN A 463 6.08 1.87 8.22
N ASP A 464 6.88 1.99 7.15
CA ASP A 464 6.37 2.25 5.82
C ASP A 464 7.23 1.57 4.74
N ILE A 465 6.60 1.35 3.58
CA ILE A 465 7.16 0.60 2.46
C ILE A 465 6.73 1.21 1.12
N ALA A 466 7.68 1.36 0.21
CA ALA A 466 7.41 1.71 -1.18
C ALA A 466 8.11 0.76 -2.13
N VAL A 467 7.43 0.43 -3.23
CA VAL A 467 7.92 -0.50 -4.25
C VAL A 467 8.02 0.23 -5.60
N ASP A 468 9.16 0.11 -6.27
CA ASP A 468 9.29 0.46 -7.69
C ASP A 468 8.77 -0.73 -8.52
N PRO A 469 7.57 -0.63 -9.13
CA PRO A 469 6.97 -1.75 -9.86
C PRO A 469 7.74 -2.14 -11.12
N GLY A 470 8.60 -1.26 -11.66
CA GLY A 470 9.38 -1.53 -12.86
C GLY A 470 10.64 -2.36 -12.60
N SER A 471 11.24 -2.23 -11.41
CA SER A 471 12.47 -2.94 -11.04
C SER A 471 12.31 -3.94 -9.90
N GLY A 472 11.20 -3.85 -9.15
CA GLY A 472 10.98 -4.57 -7.90
C GLY A 472 11.88 -4.10 -6.76
N ASN A 473 12.51 -2.92 -6.88
CA ASN A 473 13.24 -2.31 -5.77
C ASN A 473 12.27 -1.90 -4.67
N VAL A 474 12.68 -2.10 -3.42
CA VAL A 474 11.87 -1.73 -2.24
C VAL A 474 12.66 -0.78 -1.36
N MET A 475 11.97 0.23 -0.84
CA MET A 475 12.48 1.08 0.23
C MET A 475 11.61 0.89 1.48
N LEU A 476 12.25 0.80 2.65
CA LEU A 476 11.61 0.67 3.96
C LEU A 476 12.11 1.77 4.90
N THR A 477 11.24 2.26 5.76
CA THR A 477 11.60 3.13 6.90
C THR A 477 11.39 2.38 8.21
N VAL A 478 12.32 2.55 9.15
CA VAL A 478 12.29 1.89 10.46
C VAL A 478 12.53 2.93 11.54
N ASP A 479 11.63 2.96 12.52
CA ASP A 479 11.68 3.84 13.69
C ASP A 479 12.32 3.11 14.88
N GLU A 480 12.96 3.86 15.76
CA GLU A 480 13.49 3.33 17.01
C GLU A 480 12.41 2.83 17.97
N ASP A 481 11.21 3.40 17.92
CA ASP A 481 10.09 3.10 18.83
C ASP A 481 9.44 1.73 18.55
N LEU A 482 9.70 1.10 17.39
CA LEU A 482 9.13 -0.20 16.99
C LEU A 482 9.65 -1.43 17.77
N LYS A 483 10.37 -1.23 18.89
CA LYS A 483 11.23 -2.25 19.51
C LYS A 483 10.66 -2.96 20.74
N GLU A 484 9.62 -2.43 21.38
CA GLU A 484 9.08 -3.01 22.61
C GLU A 484 7.72 -3.69 22.36
N ASP A 485 7.54 -4.92 22.86
CA ASP A 485 6.34 -5.77 22.77
C ASP A 485 5.89 -6.27 21.39
N CYS A 486 6.60 -5.92 20.31
CA CYS A 486 6.27 -6.35 18.94
C CYS A 486 6.69 -7.79 18.59
N SER A 487 5.84 -8.50 17.83
CA SER A 487 6.11 -9.88 17.32
C SER A 487 7.42 -9.99 16.52
N CYS A 488 7.85 -8.90 15.90
CA CYS A 488 9.09 -8.80 15.12
C CYS A 488 10.36 -8.58 15.97
N ALA A 489 10.25 -8.38 17.29
CA ALA A 489 11.37 -8.02 18.17
C ALA A 489 12.48 -9.08 18.22
N SER A 490 12.20 -10.30 17.75
CA SER A 490 13.19 -11.39 17.64
C SER A 490 14.15 -11.27 16.45
N GLN A 491 13.82 -10.42 15.45
CA GLN A 491 14.66 -10.14 14.28
C GLN A 491 14.66 -8.62 13.96
N PRO A 492 15.11 -7.76 14.88
CA PRO A 492 14.92 -6.33 14.75
C PRO A 492 15.77 -5.76 13.61
N LEU A 493 15.16 -4.89 12.81
CA LEU A 493 15.90 -3.89 12.04
C LEU A 493 16.27 -2.75 12.98
N ASN A 494 17.43 -2.13 12.77
CA ASN A 494 17.77 -0.91 13.50
C ASN A 494 16.98 0.26 12.90
N ALA A 495 16.82 1.34 13.67
CA ALA A 495 16.23 2.56 13.14
C ALA A 495 17.03 3.06 11.93
N GLY A 496 16.33 3.51 10.90
CA GLY A 496 16.95 3.93 9.66
C GLY A 496 16.13 3.65 8.41
N MET A 497 16.74 3.98 7.26
CA MET A 497 16.21 3.69 5.94
C MET A 497 16.87 2.44 5.36
N TYR A 498 16.10 1.56 4.74
CA TYR A 498 16.60 0.35 4.10
C TYR A 498 16.19 0.28 2.64
N PHE A 499 17.14 -0.16 1.81
CA PHE A 499 16.90 -0.45 0.40
C PHE A 499 17.10 -1.93 0.11
N ILE A 500 16.15 -2.52 -0.61
CA ILE A 500 16.20 -3.89 -1.09
C ILE A 500 16.32 -3.83 -2.63
N PRO A 501 17.49 -4.15 -3.20
CA PRO A 501 17.69 -4.12 -4.64
C PRO A 501 16.97 -5.30 -5.30
N GLY A 502 15.96 -4.98 -6.11
CA GLY A 502 15.11 -5.94 -6.78
C GLY A 502 14.45 -6.94 -5.82
N SER A 503 13.81 -7.95 -6.41
CA SER A 503 12.98 -8.93 -5.71
C SER A 503 13.77 -10.02 -4.93
N MET A 504 15.11 -9.93 -4.89
CA MET A 504 16.04 -10.94 -4.32
C MET A 504 17.12 -10.35 -3.42
N GLY A 505 17.15 -9.02 -3.23
CA GLY A 505 18.14 -8.37 -2.39
C GLY A 505 17.92 -8.64 -0.89
N LEU A 506 18.99 -8.62 -0.11
CA LEU A 506 18.87 -8.43 1.34
C LEU A 506 18.70 -6.93 1.64
N PRO A 507 17.96 -6.55 2.69
CA PRO A 507 17.87 -5.17 3.14
C PRO A 507 19.25 -4.58 3.42
N ARG A 508 19.52 -3.41 2.84
CA ARG A 508 20.73 -2.62 3.07
C ARG A 508 20.35 -1.31 3.73
N SER A 509 20.89 -1.04 4.92
CA SER A 509 20.74 0.28 5.55
C SER A 509 21.44 1.33 4.67
N LEU A 510 20.70 2.37 4.31
CA LEU A 510 21.19 3.56 3.61
C LEU A 510 21.53 4.69 4.59
N SER A 511 20.80 4.77 5.69
CA SER A 511 21.00 5.72 6.77
C SER A 511 20.57 5.11 8.10
N THR A 512 21.09 5.67 9.18
CA THR A 512 20.66 5.39 10.56
C THR A 512 19.77 6.50 11.13
N GLU A 513 19.44 7.51 10.33
CA GLU A 513 18.51 8.59 10.72
C GLU A 513 17.08 8.06 10.74
N GLU A 514 16.32 8.49 11.74
CA GLU A 514 14.92 8.13 11.89
C GLU A 514 14.08 8.75 10.78
N THR A 515 13.22 7.91 10.20
CA THR A 515 12.38 8.28 9.06
C THR A 515 10.98 7.76 9.29
N VAL A 516 10.01 8.56 8.85
CA VAL A 516 8.60 8.35 9.15
C VAL A 516 7.94 7.57 8.01
N GLY A 517 8.05 8.07 6.77
CA GLY A 517 7.32 7.53 5.63
C GLY A 517 8.16 7.45 4.37
N VAL A 518 7.70 6.62 3.43
CA VAL A 518 8.32 6.48 2.12
C VAL A 518 7.29 6.30 1.01
N TYR A 519 7.48 7.01 -0.10
CA TYR A 519 6.58 6.96 -1.24
C TYR A 519 7.34 6.84 -2.56
N TRP A 520 6.81 6.05 -3.50
CA TRP A 520 7.37 5.91 -4.85
C TRP A 520 6.74 6.89 -5.83
N GLN A 521 7.57 7.68 -6.51
CA GLN A 521 7.15 8.61 -7.57
C GLN A 521 7.41 8.02 -8.96
N PRO A 522 6.37 7.56 -9.67
CA PRO A 522 6.54 6.86 -10.92
C PRO A 522 7.13 7.73 -12.05
N GLU A 523 6.74 9.00 -12.16
CA GLU A 523 7.19 9.90 -13.24
C GLU A 523 8.68 10.21 -13.13
N ALA A 524 9.17 10.41 -11.91
CA ALA A 524 10.58 10.73 -11.66
C ALA A 524 11.44 9.51 -11.33
N ARG A 525 10.80 8.36 -11.15
CA ARG A 525 11.41 7.08 -10.78
C ARG A 525 12.32 7.24 -9.57
N LEU A 526 11.78 7.71 -8.46
CA LEU A 526 12.52 7.89 -7.22
C LEU A 526 11.63 7.65 -5.99
N PHE A 527 12.27 7.42 -4.86
CA PHE A 527 11.65 7.33 -3.55
C PHE A 527 11.72 8.68 -2.85
N TYR A 528 10.60 9.16 -2.34
CA TYR A 528 10.57 10.23 -1.35
C TYR A 528 10.53 9.62 0.03
N VAL A 529 11.42 10.07 0.90
CA VAL A 529 11.44 9.68 2.31
C VAL A 529 11.23 10.92 3.16
N THR A 530 10.31 10.85 4.10
CA THR A 530 10.06 11.91 5.09
C THR A 530 10.78 11.60 6.38
N THR A 531 11.48 12.59 6.93
CA THR A 531 12.10 12.51 8.26
C THR A 531 11.20 13.12 9.32
N TYR A 532 11.55 12.95 10.60
CA TYR A 532 10.84 13.56 11.73
C TYR A 532 10.92 15.09 11.78
N ASP A 533 11.93 15.67 11.14
CA ASP A 533 12.12 17.12 11.03
C ASP A 533 11.37 17.72 9.82
N ASP A 534 10.43 16.97 9.22
CA ASP A 534 9.71 17.30 7.99
C ASP A 534 10.65 17.55 6.78
N GLU A 535 11.88 17.06 6.83
CA GLU A 535 12.78 17.08 5.70
C GLU A 535 12.39 15.98 4.71
N LEU A 536 12.38 16.33 3.43
CA LEU A 536 12.06 15.42 2.35
C LEU A 536 13.36 15.03 1.63
N LEU A 537 13.77 13.77 1.74
CA LEU A 537 14.86 13.22 0.95
C LEU A 537 14.32 12.57 -0.31
N ALA A 538 14.97 12.83 -1.44
CA ALA A 538 14.72 12.14 -2.69
C ALA A 538 15.86 11.15 -2.98
N ILE A 539 15.53 9.89 -3.19
CA ILE A 539 16.49 8.81 -3.39
C ILE A 539 16.16 8.08 -4.70
N THR A 540 17.09 8.07 -5.65
CA THR A 540 16.89 7.30 -6.89
C THR A 540 17.09 5.79 -6.66
N PRO A 541 16.61 4.92 -7.56
CA PRO A 541 16.91 3.48 -7.55
C PRO A 541 18.41 3.14 -7.50
N GLU A 542 19.25 4.02 -8.03
CA GLU A 542 20.72 3.94 -7.97
C GLU A 542 21.31 4.43 -6.63
N GLN A 543 20.45 4.73 -5.65
CA GLN A 543 20.79 5.18 -4.30
C GLN A 543 21.49 6.55 -4.26
N VAL A 544 21.16 7.41 -5.23
CA VAL A 544 21.64 8.80 -5.23
C VAL A 544 20.65 9.66 -4.46
N SER A 545 21.05 10.14 -3.28
CA SER A 545 20.27 11.11 -2.49
C SER A 545 20.49 12.54 -2.97
N PHE A 546 19.49 13.40 -2.76
CA PHE A 546 19.62 14.84 -2.93
C PHE A 546 18.59 15.59 -2.09
N ASP A 547 19.00 16.77 -1.63
CA ASP A 547 18.20 17.60 -0.73
C ASP A 547 17.15 18.41 -1.49
N ILE A 548 15.98 18.54 -0.88
CA ILE A 548 14.91 19.39 -1.38
C ILE A 548 15.13 20.83 -0.87
N PRO A 549 15.12 21.86 -1.73
CA PRO A 549 15.37 23.24 -1.31
C PRO A 549 14.40 23.71 -0.22
N ALA A 550 14.90 24.45 0.78
CA ALA A 550 14.12 24.92 1.93
C ALA A 550 12.85 25.72 1.56
N SER A 551 12.82 26.38 0.39
CA SER A 551 11.64 27.09 -0.11
C SER A 551 10.43 26.18 -0.38
N VAL A 552 10.67 24.88 -0.57
CA VAL A 552 9.64 23.87 -0.88
C VAL A 552 9.80 22.62 0.01
N ALA A 553 10.52 22.73 1.12
CA ALA A 553 10.65 21.65 2.11
C ALA A 553 9.28 21.24 2.64
N GLY A 554 9.09 19.93 2.87
CA GLY A 554 7.82 19.32 3.28
C GLY A 554 6.77 19.18 2.15
N MET A 555 7.00 19.73 0.95
CA MET A 555 6.05 19.61 -0.16
C MET A 555 6.39 18.44 -1.07
N LEU A 556 5.41 17.58 -1.35
CA LEU A 556 5.51 16.56 -2.40
C LEU A 556 5.38 17.21 -3.78
N PRO A 557 6.39 17.08 -4.68
CA PRO A 557 6.29 17.61 -6.03
C PRO A 557 5.51 16.71 -6.98
N GLU A 558 4.90 17.35 -7.97
CA GLU A 558 4.45 16.73 -9.21
C GLU A 558 5.50 16.97 -10.30
N ILE A 559 5.90 15.92 -11.02
CA ILE A 559 7.00 16.00 -11.99
C ILE A 559 6.48 15.82 -13.41
N SER A 560 6.89 16.73 -14.30
CA SER A 560 6.48 16.68 -15.70
C SER A 560 7.06 15.43 -16.36
N PRO A 561 6.22 14.60 -16.99
CA PRO A 561 6.68 13.38 -17.67
C PRO A 561 7.50 13.68 -18.94
N VAL A 562 7.48 14.91 -19.44
CA VAL A 562 8.14 15.30 -20.70
C VAL A 562 9.29 16.26 -20.46
N SER A 563 9.07 17.34 -19.70
CA SER A 563 10.09 18.37 -19.49
C SER A 563 11.01 18.08 -18.31
N GLY A 564 10.59 17.21 -17.39
CA GLY A 564 11.30 16.96 -16.14
C GLY A 564 11.30 18.17 -15.18
N VAL A 565 10.43 19.16 -15.42
CA VAL A 565 10.17 20.27 -14.50
C VAL A 565 9.30 19.78 -13.35
N TRP A 566 9.63 20.21 -12.15
CA TRP A 566 8.96 19.87 -10.91
C TRP A 566 8.04 21.02 -10.52
N ALA A 567 6.88 20.69 -9.97
CA ALA A 567 5.92 21.63 -9.44
C ALA A 567 5.57 21.27 -7.99
N TRP A 568 5.72 22.23 -7.08
CA TRP A 568 5.33 22.09 -5.68
C TRP A 568 4.18 23.03 -5.38
N SER A 569 3.33 22.66 -4.42
CA SER A 569 2.22 23.50 -3.98
C SER A 569 2.07 23.53 -2.47
N SER A 570 1.67 24.69 -1.95
CA SER A 570 1.21 24.82 -0.56
C SER A 570 -0.14 25.53 -0.49
N SER A 571 -1.09 24.86 0.18
CA SER A 571 -2.41 25.37 0.54
C SER A 571 -2.41 26.23 1.78
N GLU A 572 -1.30 26.29 2.51
CA GLU A 572 -1.18 27.04 3.75
C GLU A 572 -0.79 28.49 3.48
N ALA A 573 -1.32 29.40 4.30
CA ALA A 573 -0.88 30.79 4.25
C ALA A 573 0.52 30.91 4.87
N GLY A 574 1.43 31.61 4.20
CA GLY A 574 2.79 31.79 4.68
C GLY A 574 3.77 32.12 3.57
N SER A 575 5.07 32.09 3.89
CA SER A 575 6.15 32.31 2.91
C SER A 575 6.21 31.26 1.82
N GLN A 576 5.67 30.07 2.08
CA GLN A 576 5.65 28.93 1.18
C GLN A 576 4.37 28.84 0.32
N ALA A 577 3.38 29.70 0.56
CA ALA A 577 2.07 29.64 -0.08
C ALA A 577 2.15 29.67 -1.62
N GLY A 578 1.32 28.86 -2.28
CA GLY A 578 1.12 28.91 -3.73
C GLY A 578 1.91 27.86 -4.51
N ILE A 579 2.32 28.19 -5.74
CA ILE A 579 2.92 27.24 -6.68
C ILE A 579 4.36 27.63 -6.98
N TRP A 580 5.23 26.64 -6.92
CA TRP A 580 6.66 26.75 -7.20
C TRP A 580 7.02 25.79 -8.34
N VAL A 581 7.90 26.22 -9.23
CA VAL A 581 8.42 25.37 -10.31
C VAL A 581 9.93 25.42 -10.38
N GLY A 582 10.56 24.32 -10.76
CA GLY A 582 12.01 24.23 -10.84
C GLY A 582 12.48 22.90 -11.42
N THR A 583 13.78 22.71 -11.50
CA THR A 583 14.40 21.42 -11.83
C THR A 583 15.19 20.91 -10.63
N ARG A 584 15.62 19.65 -10.70
CA ARG A 584 16.47 19.00 -9.68
C ARG A 584 17.72 19.81 -9.31
N SER A 585 18.25 20.62 -10.22
CA SER A 585 19.51 21.37 -10.03
C SER A 585 19.34 22.87 -9.87
N SER A 586 18.11 23.39 -9.89
CA SER A 586 17.83 24.83 -9.83
C SER A 586 17.06 25.19 -8.56
N THR A 587 17.30 26.39 -8.04
CA THR A 587 16.42 26.96 -7.00
C THR A 587 14.98 27.11 -7.56
N PRO A 588 13.95 26.57 -6.87
CA PRO A 588 12.56 26.70 -7.30
C PRO A 588 12.15 28.18 -7.37
N ARG A 589 11.39 28.51 -8.42
CA ARG A 589 10.81 29.83 -8.64
C ARG A 589 9.33 29.79 -8.29
N GLN A 590 8.88 30.68 -7.42
CA GLN A 590 7.45 30.89 -7.17
C GLN A 590 6.80 31.50 -8.41
N ILE A 591 5.74 30.88 -8.91
CA ILE A 591 4.95 31.36 -10.05
C ILE A 591 3.57 31.87 -9.61
N PHE A 592 3.13 31.50 -8.42
CA PHE A 592 1.85 31.90 -7.83
C PHE A 592 2.00 32.04 -6.32
N ASP A 593 1.51 33.13 -5.73
CA ASP A 593 1.83 33.59 -4.37
C ASP A 593 0.66 33.50 -3.38
N ARG A 594 -0.45 32.88 -3.79
CA ARG A 594 -1.63 32.63 -2.94
C ARG A 594 -1.78 31.14 -2.69
N PRO A 595 -2.36 30.72 -1.54
CA PRO A 595 -2.67 29.32 -1.25
C PRO A 595 -3.20 28.56 -2.47
N ALA A 596 -2.49 27.50 -2.85
CA ALA A 596 -2.80 26.72 -4.03
C ALA A 596 -2.49 25.24 -3.83
N SER A 597 -3.14 24.38 -4.61
CA SER A 597 -3.05 22.93 -4.43
C SER A 597 -3.20 22.19 -5.76
N PHE A 598 -2.94 20.88 -5.72
CA PHE A 598 -3.15 19.97 -6.84
C PHE A 598 -2.42 20.37 -8.13
N PRO A 599 -1.10 20.62 -8.09
CA PRO A 599 -0.31 20.77 -9.30
C PRO A 599 -0.39 19.47 -10.11
N ARG A 600 -0.86 19.56 -11.36
CA ARG A 600 -0.95 18.44 -12.29
C ARG A 600 -0.41 18.84 -13.65
N TRP A 601 0.53 18.08 -14.19
CA TRP A 601 1.01 18.30 -15.55
C TRP A 601 0.04 17.72 -16.57
N GLY A 602 -0.34 18.49 -17.58
CA GLY A 602 -1.08 17.96 -18.73
C GLY A 602 -0.25 16.91 -19.48
N ALA A 603 -0.88 16.05 -20.29
CA ALA A 603 -0.17 14.91 -20.89
C ALA A 603 1.03 15.26 -21.80
N GLN A 604 1.06 16.47 -22.37
CA GLN A 604 2.25 16.94 -23.10
C GLN A 604 3.40 17.39 -22.18
N GLY A 605 3.19 17.42 -20.87
CA GLY A 605 4.16 17.79 -19.83
C GLY A 605 4.55 19.27 -19.81
N ARG A 606 3.88 20.14 -20.58
CA ARG A 606 4.27 21.56 -20.71
C ARG A 606 3.25 22.55 -20.17
N ARG A 607 2.11 22.04 -19.71
CA ARG A 607 1.04 22.79 -19.09
C ARG A 607 0.87 22.31 -17.67
N LEU A 608 0.97 23.21 -16.70
CA LEU A 608 0.69 22.93 -15.29
C LEU A 608 -0.72 23.42 -14.95
N LEU A 609 -1.54 22.57 -14.35
CA LEU A 609 -2.85 22.91 -13.81
C LEU A 609 -2.77 22.90 -12.29
N PHE A 610 -3.48 23.80 -11.63
CA PHE A 610 -3.57 23.84 -10.17
C PHE A 610 -4.79 24.63 -9.73
N THR A 611 -5.20 24.50 -8.46
CA THR A 611 -6.34 25.23 -7.91
C THR A 611 -5.91 26.26 -6.88
N SER A 612 -6.67 27.35 -6.77
CA SER A 612 -6.61 28.28 -5.64
C SER A 612 -8.03 28.71 -5.29
N GLY A 613 -8.49 28.31 -4.11
CA GLY A 613 -9.91 28.31 -3.77
C GLY A 613 -10.71 27.44 -4.76
N LEU A 614 -11.78 27.99 -5.33
CA LEU A 614 -12.59 27.32 -6.35
C LEU A 614 -12.12 27.58 -7.79
N SER A 615 -11.08 28.39 -7.98
CA SER A 615 -10.59 28.72 -9.33
C SER A 615 -9.54 27.70 -9.76
N LEU A 616 -9.73 27.13 -10.95
CA LEU A 616 -8.72 26.33 -11.64
C LEU A 616 -7.85 27.26 -12.48
N TYR A 617 -6.53 27.16 -12.31
CA TYR A 617 -5.53 27.92 -13.04
C TYR A 617 -4.74 27.00 -13.95
N VAL A 618 -4.17 27.60 -14.99
CA VAL A 618 -3.14 26.96 -15.81
C VAL A 618 -1.94 27.88 -15.96
N ALA A 619 -0.76 27.27 -16.10
CA ALA A 619 0.50 27.95 -16.39
C ALA A 619 1.28 27.11 -17.41
N ASP A 620 1.59 27.70 -18.56
CA ASP A 620 2.30 27.03 -19.65
C ASP A 620 3.81 27.32 -19.60
N GLU A 621 4.62 26.32 -19.94
CA GLU A 621 6.05 26.47 -20.17
C GLU A 621 6.36 27.37 -21.38
N PRO A 622 7.49 28.09 -21.38
CA PRO A 622 8.48 28.20 -20.30
C PRO A 622 8.22 29.33 -19.30
N GLU A 623 7.31 30.26 -19.58
CA GLU A 623 7.15 31.46 -18.76
C GLU A 623 6.42 31.18 -17.44
N PHE A 624 5.53 30.18 -17.43
CA PHE A 624 4.65 29.82 -16.31
C PHE A 624 3.86 31.00 -15.76
N VAL A 625 3.30 31.82 -16.65
CA VAL A 625 2.39 32.90 -16.23
C VAL A 625 1.04 32.29 -15.91
N PRO A 626 0.57 32.30 -14.65
CA PRO A 626 -0.70 31.66 -14.32
C PRO A 626 -1.87 32.51 -14.77
N PHE A 627 -2.88 31.85 -15.34
CA PHE A 627 -4.16 32.48 -15.67
C PHE A 627 -5.33 31.58 -15.26
N PRO A 628 -6.45 32.17 -14.79
CA PRO A 628 -7.63 31.40 -14.41
C PRO A 628 -8.28 30.80 -15.66
N LEU A 629 -8.57 29.51 -15.61
CA LEU A 629 -9.18 28.75 -16.68
C LEU A 629 -10.69 28.69 -16.51
N THR A 630 -11.15 28.24 -15.35
CA THR A 630 -12.58 28.12 -15.01
C THR A 630 -12.77 28.12 -13.49
N THR A 631 -14.02 28.17 -13.04
CA THR A 631 -14.40 28.02 -11.62
C THR A 631 -15.04 26.66 -11.41
N LEU A 632 -14.55 25.91 -10.43
CA LEU A 632 -15.05 24.61 -10.04
C LEU A 632 -16.34 24.75 -9.20
N PRO A 633 -17.28 23.81 -9.33
CA PRO A 633 -18.54 23.82 -8.58
C PRO A 633 -18.37 23.51 -7.08
N GLY A 634 -17.25 22.88 -6.70
CA GLY A 634 -16.89 22.54 -5.33
C GLY A 634 -15.39 22.53 -5.13
N THR A 635 -14.96 22.31 -3.89
CA THR A 635 -13.54 22.16 -3.55
C THR A 635 -13.01 20.91 -4.24
N LEU A 636 -11.89 21.03 -4.95
CA LEU A 636 -11.22 19.89 -5.56
C LEU A 636 -10.64 19.00 -4.46
N LEU A 637 -10.95 17.71 -4.51
CA LEU A 637 -10.46 16.70 -3.58
C LEU A 637 -9.37 15.83 -4.23
N GLU A 638 -9.55 15.49 -5.51
CA GLU A 638 -8.60 14.70 -6.27
C GLU A 638 -8.73 15.01 -7.76
N ALA A 639 -7.63 14.89 -8.51
CA ALA A 639 -7.61 15.03 -9.96
C ALA A 639 -6.61 14.07 -10.59
N ALA A 640 -7.03 13.44 -11.69
CA ALA A 640 -6.29 12.40 -12.40
C ALA A 640 -6.51 12.51 -13.91
N TRP A 641 -5.46 12.27 -14.70
CA TRP A 641 -5.56 12.29 -16.16
C TRP A 641 -6.02 10.94 -16.69
N VAL A 642 -7.04 10.97 -17.55
CA VAL A 642 -7.47 9.84 -18.35
C VAL A 642 -6.58 9.80 -19.60
N VAL A 643 -5.54 8.99 -19.53
CA VAL A 643 -4.59 8.72 -20.63
C VAL A 643 -5.24 7.78 -21.65
N LYS A 644 -4.62 7.56 -22.81
CA LYS A 644 -5.10 6.62 -23.85
C LYS A 644 -4.41 5.27 -23.74
#